data_AF-A0A2J6QFD0-F1
#
_entry.id   AF-A0A2J6QFD0-F1
#
_cell.length_a   1.000
_cell.length_b   1.000
_cell.length_c   1.000
_cell.angle_alpha   90.00
_cell.angle_beta   90.00
_cell.angle_gamma   90.00
#
_symmetry.space_group_name_H-M   'P 1'
#
loop_
_entity.id
_entity.type
_entity.pdbx_description
1 polymer ?
#
loop_
_entity_poly.entity_id
_entity_poly.type
_entity_poly.pdbx_seq_one_letter_code
_entity_poly.pdbx_strand_id
1 'polypeptide(L)'
;MSELQQSYISPDESSSCTFVSNSVDSGCSHRSMAYNESVDDFRDTEYPMMKGKTYLDHAGSTIYAKSLMEEFSQKMITNLFGNPHSTSDPSQLSGHMVDSIREKTLAFFKADPEQFDIVFTANATAAIKLVGECFRDLASASPTSSTFWYGYHKDAHTSVVGIREMTKGNHHCFTSDDEVEKWLSNFQTHSGTPSNSTIPGLFCYPGQSNMTGRRLPLSWTRRLRQSNVPSHQNTYSLLDAAALATTTQLDFSDPEAAPDFTAVSFYKIFGFPDLGALIVRRDSGHILGWRKYFGGGTVNMVTVFHEPSVQRKDAALHDALEDGTLPFHNIIALGCAIDVHMKLYGSMKTISQHTSFLSRRLYLGMINLRHFNGIPLCVVYNDDPARCEYGDPVTQGSTVAFNLMKADGNYVGHSLVEKIANEKGIFLRSGGLCNSGGISHYLQVEPWQFKRAWSAGHRCGEEGIDLVNGKPTGVVRASLGAMSTFPDVDTFLDFLADVFVEQPRTLEQRMVVEQTQEEYLELAICEKPVVIEEPRKQYTDVARLEKINLAPLSYDKPHRQESGYGSKLVTVTALRSLNPENDLIDLYASSTPQKAISTPNFAPTRSAYPKRPGYEQRLPPISSSTIHYGATYQGAADFSKTLAPMHATSYSTEVDVRGGERPLNYQERPQVTSKADKRHSLTKFWKRRRSLTTITGA
;
A
#
# COMPACT_ATOMS: atom_id res chain seq x y z
N MET A 1 53.45 16.40 49.80
CA MET A 1 54.25 17.57 50.23
C MET A 1 53.72 18.77 49.48
N SER A 2 53.41 19.85 50.23
CA SER A 2 53.07 21.24 49.86
C SER A 2 51.90 21.45 48.89
N GLU A 3 50.70 21.84 49.36
CA GLU A 3 50.21 23.23 49.67
C GLU A 3 49.42 23.80 48.46
N LEU A 4 48.09 23.98 48.50
CA LEU A 4 47.20 24.94 49.19
C LEU A 4 47.03 26.32 48.51
N GLN A 5 45.76 26.79 48.55
CA GLN A 5 45.15 28.11 48.24
C GLN A 5 44.64 28.33 46.80
N GLN A 6 43.31 28.33 46.54
CA GLN A 6 42.21 29.29 46.87
C GLN A 6 42.30 30.66 46.17
N SER A 7 41.35 31.00 45.28
CA SER A 7 40.30 32.04 45.52
C SER A 7 39.49 32.45 44.25
N TYR A 8 38.16 32.36 44.37
CA TYR A 8 37.01 33.14 43.85
C TYR A 8 37.15 34.25 42.76
N ILE A 9 36.19 34.31 41.82
CA ILE A 9 35.18 35.38 41.54
C ILE A 9 34.21 34.96 40.39
N SER A 10 32.98 35.50 40.41
CA SER A 10 31.69 35.04 39.85
C SER A 10 31.35 35.50 38.39
N PRO A 11 30.10 35.37 37.86
CA PRO A 11 29.80 35.02 36.45
C PRO A 11 29.46 36.22 35.54
N ASP A 12 29.57 36.06 34.21
CA ASP A 12 28.49 36.41 33.26
C ASP A 12 28.81 36.12 31.77
N GLU A 13 27.72 35.77 31.08
CA GLU A 13 27.33 36.06 29.69
C GLU A 13 28.09 35.54 28.45
N SER A 14 27.35 34.67 27.74
CA SER A 14 27.10 34.62 26.28
C SER A 14 28.21 34.99 25.30
N SER A 15 28.63 34.03 24.46
CA SER A 15 28.60 34.17 22.99
C SER A 15 29.17 32.94 22.24
N SER A 16 28.38 32.45 21.28
CA SER A 16 28.77 31.74 20.05
C SER A 16 29.90 30.70 20.10
N CYS A 17 29.55 29.43 20.22
CA CYS A 17 30.45 28.33 19.85
C CYS A 17 30.31 28.01 18.36
N THR A 18 31.25 28.55 17.58
CA THR A 18 31.65 28.07 16.26
C THR A 18 32.20 26.65 16.39
N PHE A 19 31.65 25.68 15.66
CA PHE A 19 32.18 24.33 15.61
C PHE A 19 33.49 24.33 14.81
N VAL A 20 34.61 24.26 15.53
CA VAL A 20 35.94 24.00 14.97
C VAL A 20 36.09 22.48 14.81
N SER A 21 36.24 22.06 13.57
CA SER A 21 36.58 20.69 13.19
C SER A 21 38.01 20.35 13.62
N ASN A 22 38.17 19.45 14.59
CA ASN A 22 39.43 18.75 14.83
C ASN A 22 39.28 17.26 14.53
N SER A 23 39.87 16.88 13.40
CA SER A 23 40.06 15.51 12.91
C SER A 23 41.04 14.75 13.78
N VAL A 24 40.63 13.58 14.28
CA VAL A 24 41.57 12.51 14.62
C VAL A 24 41.14 11.26 13.88
N ASP A 25 42.05 10.80 13.03
CA ASP A 25 41.87 9.74 12.04
C ASP A 25 41.80 8.37 12.73
N SER A 26 40.71 7.64 12.50
CA SER A 26 40.61 6.20 12.70
C SER A 26 39.55 5.64 11.76
N GLY A 27 39.97 4.73 10.88
CA GLY A 27 39.25 4.31 9.69
C GLY A 27 37.91 3.62 9.98
N CYS A 28 36.83 4.34 9.72
CA CYS A 28 35.53 3.81 9.32
C CYS A 28 34.95 4.84 8.35
N SER A 29 34.62 4.46 7.12
CA SER A 29 34.09 5.42 6.15
C SER A 29 32.77 5.98 6.70
N HIS A 30 32.76 7.20 7.23
CA HIS A 30 31.54 7.89 7.60
C HIS A 30 30.69 8.05 6.34
N ARG A 31 29.67 7.19 6.20
CA ARG A 31 28.65 7.29 5.16
C ARG A 31 27.86 8.56 5.43
N SER A 32 28.27 9.65 4.79
CA SER A 32 27.78 10.99 5.06
C SER A 32 26.28 11.11 4.76
N MET A 33 25.48 11.25 5.82
CA MET A 33 24.23 12.00 5.77
C MET A 33 24.55 13.45 5.46
N ALA A 34 23.70 14.11 4.69
CA ALA A 34 23.86 15.52 4.34
C ALA A 34 22.48 16.14 4.14
N TYR A 35 22.22 17.25 4.83
CA TYR A 35 21.04 18.05 4.57
C TYR A 35 21.21 18.81 3.25
N ASN A 36 20.24 18.72 2.36
CA ASN A 36 20.23 19.50 1.13
C ASN A 36 19.64 20.90 1.38
N GLU A 37 20.50 21.89 1.64
CA GLU A 37 20.11 23.28 1.89
C GLU A 37 19.36 23.90 0.69
N SER A 38 19.59 23.44 -0.54
CA SER A 38 18.88 23.98 -1.70
C SER A 38 17.38 23.74 -1.64
N VAL A 39 16.91 22.74 -0.88
CA VAL A 39 15.48 22.51 -0.66
C VAL A 39 14.86 23.75 -0.04
N ASP A 40 15.51 24.38 0.94
CA ASP A 40 14.98 25.58 1.61
C ASP A 40 14.82 26.75 0.62
N ASP A 41 15.71 26.88 -0.36
CA ASP A 41 15.68 27.95 -1.35
C ASP A 41 14.48 27.85 -2.30
N PHE A 42 14.17 26.64 -2.79
CA PHE A 42 13.08 26.46 -3.76
C PHE A 42 11.77 26.00 -3.14
N ARG A 43 11.75 25.59 -1.87
CA ARG A 43 10.60 24.94 -1.20
C ARG A 43 9.30 25.69 -1.40
N ASP A 44 9.28 26.96 -1.04
CA ASP A 44 8.08 27.81 -1.08
C ASP A 44 7.65 28.13 -2.52
N THR A 45 8.59 28.13 -3.46
CA THR A 45 8.33 28.41 -4.89
C THR A 45 7.73 27.19 -5.59
N GLU A 46 8.32 26.01 -5.36
CA GLU A 46 7.92 24.76 -6.01
C GLU A 46 6.76 24.06 -5.31
N TYR A 47 6.56 24.35 -4.02
CA TYR A 47 5.51 23.72 -3.23
C TYR A 47 4.68 24.73 -2.43
N PRO A 48 4.08 25.74 -3.07
CA PRO A 48 3.33 26.79 -2.39
C PRO A 48 2.12 26.26 -1.60
N MET A 49 1.58 25.08 -1.98
CA MET A 49 0.48 24.42 -1.27
C MET A 49 0.85 23.94 0.14
N MET A 50 2.15 23.86 0.45
CA MET A 50 2.68 23.43 1.74
C MET A 50 3.04 24.62 2.66
N LYS A 51 2.86 25.86 2.19
CA LYS A 51 3.15 27.04 3.01
C LYS A 51 2.31 27.05 4.29
N GLY A 52 2.98 27.15 5.43
CA GLY A 52 2.35 27.15 6.76
C GLY A 52 1.73 25.79 7.15
N LYS A 53 2.15 24.70 6.51
CA LYS A 53 1.63 23.35 6.74
C LYS A 53 2.78 22.36 6.82
N THR A 54 2.75 21.48 7.81
CA THR A 54 3.75 20.42 7.96
C THR A 54 3.15 19.10 7.51
N TYR A 55 3.53 18.62 6.33
CA TYR A 55 3.03 17.35 5.80
C TYR A 55 4.03 16.23 6.06
N LEU A 56 3.56 15.18 6.73
CA LEU A 56 4.36 14.04 7.17
C LEU A 56 3.71 12.70 6.74
N ASP A 57 2.90 12.68 5.68
CA ASP A 57 2.34 11.46 5.09
C ASP A 57 2.95 11.12 3.71
N HIS A 58 4.22 11.48 3.49
CA HIS A 58 4.94 11.23 2.23
C HIS A 58 5.06 9.73 1.85
N ALA A 59 4.97 8.80 2.81
CA ALA A 59 4.96 7.36 2.51
C ALA A 59 3.62 6.86 1.91
N GLY A 60 2.53 7.59 2.14
CA GLY A 60 1.23 7.34 1.52
C GLY A 60 1.21 7.85 0.09
N SER A 61 1.35 9.16 -0.07
CA SER A 61 1.53 9.88 -1.33
C SER A 61 2.40 11.10 -1.07
N THR A 62 3.34 11.41 -1.95
CA THR A 62 4.10 12.66 -1.80
C THR A 62 3.38 13.82 -2.52
N ILE A 63 3.90 15.03 -2.39
CA ILE A 63 3.35 16.23 -3.02
C ILE A 63 4.06 16.50 -4.34
N TYR A 64 3.30 16.83 -5.39
CA TYR A 64 3.87 17.18 -6.69
C TYR A 64 4.45 18.59 -6.69
N ALA A 65 5.51 18.79 -7.47
CA ALA A 65 6.08 20.12 -7.69
C ALA A 65 5.15 20.96 -8.59
N LYS A 66 5.15 22.27 -8.36
CA LYS A 66 4.44 23.25 -9.19
C LYS A 66 4.94 23.21 -10.64
N SER A 67 6.25 23.24 -10.85
CA SER A 67 6.87 23.21 -12.17
C SER A 67 6.50 21.97 -12.98
N LEU A 68 6.35 20.81 -12.33
CA LEU A 68 5.86 19.58 -12.97
C LEU A 68 4.47 19.77 -13.57
N MET A 69 3.55 20.41 -12.84
CA MET A 69 2.19 20.66 -13.32
C MET A 69 2.16 21.71 -14.44
N GLU A 70 2.98 22.75 -14.34
CA GLU A 70 3.13 23.78 -15.38
C GLU A 70 3.69 23.19 -16.68
N GLU A 71 4.75 22.38 -16.61
CA GLU A 71 5.34 21.71 -17.78
C GLU A 71 4.38 20.71 -18.42
N PHE A 72 3.69 19.90 -17.61
CA PHE A 72 2.68 18.97 -18.10
C PHE A 72 1.51 19.72 -18.77
N SER A 73 0.97 20.75 -18.13
CA SER A 73 -0.10 21.56 -18.67
C SER A 73 0.30 22.20 -20.00
N GLN A 74 1.50 22.77 -20.09
CA GLN A 74 2.01 23.36 -21.31
C GLN A 74 2.10 22.34 -22.45
N LYS A 75 2.58 21.12 -22.18
CA LYS A 75 2.60 20.04 -23.19
C LYS A 75 1.20 19.69 -23.67
N MET A 76 0.24 19.58 -22.76
CA MET A 76 -1.15 19.26 -23.09
C MET A 76 -1.86 20.35 -23.90
N ILE A 77 -1.55 21.62 -23.65
CA ILE A 77 -2.15 22.76 -24.36
C ILE A 77 -1.56 22.93 -25.76
N THR A 78 -0.27 22.68 -25.92
CA THR A 78 0.47 22.96 -27.17
C THR A 78 0.48 21.82 -28.17
N ASN A 79 0.07 20.62 -27.77
CA ASN A 79 0.09 19.43 -28.63
C ASN A 79 -1.29 18.80 -28.73
N LEU A 80 -1.62 18.29 -29.92
CA LEU A 80 -2.81 17.47 -30.13
C LEU A 80 -2.44 16.00 -29.93
N PHE A 81 -2.78 15.43 -28.78
CA PHE A 81 -2.57 14.01 -28.50
C PHE A 81 -3.81 13.19 -28.85
N GLY A 82 -3.62 12.14 -29.67
CA GLY A 82 -4.67 11.21 -30.08
C GLY A 82 -4.61 9.89 -29.32
N ASN A 83 -5.64 9.06 -29.44
CA ASN A 83 -5.61 7.70 -28.92
C ASN A 83 -4.53 6.88 -29.67
N PRO A 84 -3.55 6.27 -29.00
CA PRO A 84 -2.41 5.59 -29.65
C PRO A 84 -2.76 4.40 -30.55
N HIS A 85 -4.02 3.95 -30.61
CA HIS A 85 -4.44 2.86 -31.49
C HIS A 85 -4.87 3.28 -32.90
N SER A 86 -4.95 4.58 -33.19
CA SER A 86 -5.24 5.06 -34.55
C SER A 86 -3.96 5.35 -35.34
N THR A 87 -4.06 5.41 -36.66
CA THR A 87 -2.93 5.73 -37.56
C THR A 87 -2.75 7.23 -37.82
N SER A 88 -3.55 8.10 -37.20
CA SER A 88 -3.44 9.55 -37.39
C SER A 88 -2.19 10.13 -36.74
N ASP A 89 -1.71 11.27 -37.25
CA ASP A 89 -0.50 11.92 -36.71
C ASP A 89 -0.57 12.20 -35.19
N PRO A 90 -1.71 12.69 -34.62
CA PRO A 90 -1.86 12.81 -33.16
C PRO A 90 -1.69 11.50 -32.38
N SER A 91 -2.12 10.39 -32.97
CA SER A 91 -2.04 9.07 -32.36
C SER A 91 -0.62 8.50 -32.41
N GLN A 92 0.08 8.69 -33.54
CA GLN A 92 1.50 8.35 -33.67
C GLN A 92 2.35 9.18 -32.69
N LEU A 93 2.05 10.48 -32.53
CA LEU A 93 2.70 11.33 -31.53
C LEU A 93 2.52 10.78 -30.12
N SER A 94 1.30 10.40 -29.72
CA SER A 94 1.06 9.78 -28.41
C SER A 94 1.86 8.48 -28.24
N GLY A 95 1.91 7.63 -29.27
CA GLY A 95 2.71 6.39 -29.25
C GLY A 95 4.20 6.66 -29.05
N HIS A 96 4.79 7.56 -29.85
CA HIS A 96 6.20 7.94 -29.73
C HIS A 96 6.53 8.54 -28.35
N MET A 97 5.62 9.34 -27.78
CA MET A 97 5.80 9.89 -26.43
C MET A 97 5.79 8.80 -25.37
N VAL A 98 4.89 7.81 -25.48
CA VAL A 98 4.86 6.67 -24.57
C VAL A 98 6.16 5.88 -24.65
N ASP A 99 6.66 5.57 -25.84
CA ASP A 99 7.89 4.81 -26.02
C ASP A 99 9.12 5.56 -25.50
N SER A 100 9.24 6.85 -25.84
CA SER A 100 10.34 7.69 -25.34
C SER A 100 10.34 7.80 -23.81
N ILE A 101 9.17 7.89 -23.19
CA ILE A 101 9.06 7.97 -21.72
C ILE A 101 9.29 6.60 -21.08
N ARG A 102 8.96 5.51 -21.77
CA ARG A 102 9.31 4.16 -21.34
C ARG A 102 10.83 4.02 -21.20
N GLU A 103 11.58 4.43 -22.21
CA GLU A 103 13.05 4.47 -22.20
C GLU A 103 13.59 5.39 -21.10
N LYS A 104 13.03 6.61 -20.97
CA LYS A 104 13.40 7.55 -19.89
C LYS A 104 13.18 6.95 -18.51
N THR A 105 12.09 6.21 -18.32
CA THR A 105 11.75 5.57 -17.04
C THR A 105 12.73 4.44 -16.72
N LEU A 106 13.08 3.61 -17.71
CA LEU A 106 14.12 2.60 -17.55
C LEU A 106 15.47 3.23 -17.20
N ALA A 107 15.86 4.31 -17.88
CA ALA A 107 17.08 5.07 -17.59
C ALA A 107 17.08 5.66 -16.17
N PHE A 108 15.95 6.20 -15.69
CA PHE A 108 15.81 6.69 -14.32
C PHE A 108 16.13 5.61 -13.28
N PHE A 109 15.80 4.35 -13.56
CA PHE A 109 16.10 3.21 -12.69
C PHE A 109 17.42 2.50 -13.05
N LYS A 110 18.21 3.03 -14.00
CA LYS A 110 19.42 2.40 -14.53
C LYS A 110 19.17 0.98 -15.05
N ALA A 111 18.00 0.74 -15.63
CA ALA A 111 17.63 -0.51 -16.25
C ALA A 111 17.93 -0.44 -17.75
N ASP A 112 18.78 -1.34 -18.23
CA ASP A 112 19.08 -1.46 -19.66
C ASP A 112 17.86 -2.03 -20.42
N PRO A 113 17.33 -1.35 -21.46
CA PRO A 113 16.20 -1.85 -22.25
C PRO A 113 16.47 -3.19 -22.94
N GLU A 114 17.72 -3.61 -23.13
CA GLU A 114 18.07 -4.95 -23.63
C GLU A 114 17.87 -6.04 -22.59
N GLN A 115 17.92 -5.70 -21.30
CA GLN A 115 17.83 -6.63 -20.17
C GLN A 115 16.49 -6.53 -19.43
N PHE A 116 15.83 -5.38 -19.54
CA PHE A 116 14.59 -5.06 -18.84
C PHE A 116 13.52 -4.53 -19.77
N ASP A 117 12.27 -4.77 -19.38
CA ASP A 117 11.10 -4.12 -19.95
C ASP A 117 10.28 -3.49 -18.81
N ILE A 118 9.37 -2.59 -19.15
CA ILE A 118 8.49 -1.95 -18.16
C ILE A 118 7.05 -1.95 -18.68
N VAL A 119 6.16 -2.45 -17.82
CA VAL A 119 4.72 -2.51 -18.05
C VAL A 119 4.08 -1.42 -17.21
N PHE A 120 3.42 -0.46 -17.84
CA PHE A 120 2.67 0.56 -17.12
C PHE A 120 1.42 -0.05 -16.48
N THR A 121 1.20 0.27 -15.21
CA THR A 121 0.05 -0.20 -14.44
C THR A 121 -0.57 0.96 -13.67
N ALA A 122 -1.75 0.77 -13.09
CA ALA A 122 -2.39 1.84 -12.31
C ALA A 122 -1.57 2.27 -11.08
N ASN A 123 -0.86 1.33 -10.45
CA ASN A 123 -0.02 1.52 -9.25
C ASN A 123 0.72 0.20 -8.93
N ALA A 124 1.60 0.20 -7.92
CA ALA A 124 2.30 -0.99 -7.46
C ALA A 124 1.37 -2.16 -7.10
N THR A 125 0.18 -1.90 -6.54
CA THR A 125 -0.79 -2.97 -6.23
C THR A 125 -1.26 -3.67 -7.50
N ALA A 126 -1.53 -2.93 -8.58
CA ALA A 126 -1.90 -3.50 -9.87
C ALA A 126 -0.75 -4.34 -10.48
N ALA A 127 0.49 -3.86 -10.38
CA ALA A 127 1.68 -4.60 -10.80
C ALA A 127 1.87 -5.91 -10.02
N ILE A 128 1.76 -5.87 -8.68
CA ILE A 128 1.88 -7.04 -7.80
C ILE A 128 0.77 -8.04 -8.11
N LYS A 129 -0.47 -7.57 -8.27
CA LYS A 129 -1.62 -8.41 -8.64
C LYS A 129 -1.40 -9.08 -9.99
N LEU A 130 -0.92 -8.35 -10.99
CA LEU A 130 -0.61 -8.89 -12.33
C LEU A 130 0.33 -10.08 -12.25
N VAL A 131 1.44 -9.95 -11.51
CA VAL A 131 2.39 -11.07 -11.31
C VAL A 131 1.71 -12.26 -10.63
N GLY A 132 0.95 -12.03 -9.56
CA GLY A 132 0.20 -13.09 -8.86
C GLY A 132 -0.78 -13.83 -9.79
N GLU A 133 -1.50 -13.11 -10.65
CA GLU A 133 -2.40 -13.69 -11.65
C GLU A 133 -1.65 -14.55 -12.68
N CYS A 134 -0.47 -14.10 -13.14
CA CYS A 134 0.36 -14.88 -14.06
C CYS A 134 0.83 -16.19 -13.41
N PHE A 135 1.26 -16.17 -12.14
CA PHE A 135 1.64 -17.39 -11.41
C PHE A 135 0.46 -18.34 -11.19
N ARG A 136 -0.71 -17.81 -10.84
CA ARG A 136 -1.95 -18.60 -10.73
C ARG A 136 -2.30 -19.28 -12.04
N ASP A 137 -2.20 -18.55 -13.14
CA ASP A 137 -2.57 -19.04 -14.47
C ASP A 137 -1.55 -20.06 -15.00
N LEU A 138 -0.25 -19.84 -14.77
CA LEU A 138 0.84 -20.79 -14.98
C LEU A 138 0.57 -22.11 -14.22
N ALA A 139 0.29 -22.00 -12.91
CA ALA A 139 -0.02 -23.17 -12.10
C ALA A 139 -1.28 -23.88 -12.59
N SER A 140 -2.31 -23.14 -13.01
CA SER A 140 -3.54 -23.73 -13.52
C SER A 140 -3.36 -24.45 -14.86
N ALA A 141 -2.31 -24.14 -15.61
CA ALA A 141 -1.97 -24.80 -16.88
C ALA A 141 -0.99 -25.97 -16.69
N SER A 142 -0.37 -26.09 -15.51
CA SER A 142 0.57 -27.17 -15.24
C SER A 142 -0.15 -28.53 -15.10
N PRO A 143 0.36 -29.59 -15.74
CA PRO A 143 -0.21 -30.93 -15.60
C PRO A 143 0.12 -31.58 -14.24
N THR A 144 1.08 -31.03 -13.48
CA THR A 144 1.60 -31.65 -12.25
C THR A 144 1.10 -31.00 -10.96
N SER A 145 0.71 -29.72 -11.00
CA SER A 145 0.23 -28.99 -9.82
C SER A 145 -0.74 -27.92 -10.23
N SER A 146 -1.86 -27.78 -9.51
CA SER A 146 -2.84 -26.71 -9.73
C SER A 146 -2.60 -25.48 -8.84
N THR A 147 -1.40 -25.36 -8.25
CA THR A 147 -0.96 -24.25 -7.41
C THR A 147 0.55 -23.99 -7.56
N PHE A 148 1.01 -22.84 -7.04
CA PHE A 148 2.41 -22.43 -6.95
C PHE A 148 2.80 -22.21 -5.49
N TRP A 149 4.09 -22.21 -5.17
CA TRP A 149 4.58 -21.86 -3.83
C TRP A 149 4.78 -20.35 -3.70
N TYR A 150 4.37 -19.79 -2.57
CA TYR A 150 4.49 -18.36 -2.33
C TYR A 150 5.12 -18.04 -0.98
N GLY A 151 6.30 -17.45 -0.98
CA GLY A 151 6.96 -16.94 0.22
C GLY A 151 6.83 -15.43 0.30
N TYR A 152 6.46 -14.87 1.46
CA TYR A 152 6.47 -13.42 1.66
C TYR A 152 6.90 -12.99 3.06
N HIS A 153 7.45 -11.77 3.19
CA HIS A 153 7.93 -11.25 4.47
C HIS A 153 6.82 -10.60 5.31
N LYS A 154 6.88 -10.65 6.64
CA LYS A 154 5.87 -10.05 7.55
C LYS A 154 5.67 -8.55 7.38
N ASP A 155 6.71 -7.84 6.95
CA ASP A 155 6.69 -6.39 6.71
C ASP A 155 5.97 -6.01 5.39
N ALA A 156 5.52 -7.00 4.62
CA ALA A 156 4.82 -6.81 3.37
C ALA A 156 3.54 -5.97 3.50
N HIS A 157 3.30 -5.16 2.47
CA HIS A 157 2.04 -4.44 2.31
C HIS A 157 0.89 -5.41 1.98
N THR A 158 -0.36 -5.05 2.29
CA THR A 158 -1.55 -5.88 2.04
C THR A 158 -1.65 -6.38 0.59
N SER A 159 -1.17 -5.61 -0.40
CA SER A 159 -1.14 -6.03 -1.81
C SER A 159 -0.31 -7.29 -2.06
N VAL A 160 0.84 -7.40 -1.38
CA VAL A 160 1.70 -8.58 -1.39
C VAL A 160 1.02 -9.72 -0.65
N VAL A 161 0.53 -9.47 0.57
CA VAL A 161 -0.20 -10.50 1.36
C VAL A 161 -1.37 -11.09 0.57
N GLY A 162 -2.08 -10.29 -0.23
CA GLY A 162 -3.22 -10.72 -1.04
C GLY A 162 -2.90 -11.80 -2.08
N ILE A 163 -1.65 -11.92 -2.55
CA ILE A 163 -1.25 -13.00 -3.47
C ILE A 163 -1.46 -14.37 -2.84
N ARG A 164 -1.34 -14.50 -1.51
CA ARG A 164 -1.49 -15.78 -0.81
C ARG A 164 -2.85 -16.44 -1.08
N GLU A 165 -3.89 -15.66 -1.33
CA GLU A 165 -5.23 -16.17 -1.62
C GLU A 165 -5.31 -16.89 -2.97
N MET A 166 -4.30 -16.70 -3.85
CA MET A 166 -4.17 -17.38 -5.14
C MET A 166 -3.42 -18.73 -5.05
N THR A 167 -2.96 -19.12 -3.86
CA THR A 167 -2.01 -20.25 -3.66
C THR A 167 -2.65 -21.52 -3.13
N LYS A 168 -3.98 -21.55 -2.92
CA LYS A 168 -4.69 -22.71 -2.31
C LYS A 168 -4.04 -23.20 -1.00
N GLY A 169 -3.51 -22.26 -0.20
CA GLY A 169 -2.83 -22.56 1.08
C GLY A 169 -1.34 -22.89 0.97
N ASN A 170 -0.77 -22.94 -0.24
CA ASN A 170 0.66 -23.20 -0.45
C ASN A 170 1.50 -21.92 -0.34
N HIS A 171 1.48 -21.30 0.83
CA HIS A 171 2.24 -20.09 1.12
C HIS A 171 2.95 -20.13 2.47
N HIS A 172 3.99 -19.32 2.60
CA HIS A 172 4.77 -19.18 3.81
C HIS A 172 5.02 -17.70 4.12
N CYS A 173 4.74 -17.28 5.35
CA CYS A 173 5.05 -15.93 5.83
C CYS A 173 6.33 -15.98 6.65
N PHE A 174 7.42 -15.41 6.12
CA PHE A 174 8.65 -15.22 6.86
C PHE A 174 8.46 -14.15 7.93
N THR A 175 8.70 -14.52 9.17
CA THR A 175 8.51 -13.71 10.38
C THR A 175 9.74 -12.89 10.75
N SER A 176 10.89 -13.15 10.12
CA SER A 176 12.14 -12.40 10.34
C SER A 176 13.09 -12.51 9.15
N ASP A 177 14.06 -11.59 9.08
CA ASP A 177 15.17 -11.66 8.14
C ASP A 177 15.94 -12.99 8.29
N ASP A 178 16.20 -13.40 9.54
CA ASP A 178 16.95 -14.63 9.84
C ASP A 178 16.25 -15.89 9.30
N GLU A 179 14.92 -15.87 9.22
CA GLU A 179 14.15 -16.96 8.63
C GLU A 179 14.33 -17.02 7.11
N VAL A 180 14.33 -15.87 6.43
CA VAL A 180 14.66 -15.78 5.00
C VAL A 180 16.09 -16.24 4.75
N GLU A 181 17.03 -15.78 5.59
CA GLU A 181 18.45 -16.13 5.54
C GLU A 181 18.70 -17.64 5.66
N LYS A 182 18.02 -18.29 6.61
CA LYS A 182 18.08 -19.74 6.81
C LYS A 182 17.48 -20.50 5.63
N TRP A 183 16.35 -20.04 5.11
CA TRP A 183 15.69 -20.62 3.93
C TRP A 183 16.60 -20.55 2.70
N LEU A 184 17.16 -19.37 2.40
CA LEU A 184 18.11 -19.16 1.30
C LEU A 184 19.36 -20.04 1.42
N SER A 185 19.77 -20.37 2.64
CA SER A 185 20.97 -21.16 2.93
C SER A 185 20.70 -22.67 3.10
N ASN A 186 19.47 -23.13 2.83
CA ASN A 186 19.05 -24.54 2.96
C ASN A 186 19.17 -25.15 4.37
N PHE A 187 19.14 -24.33 5.42
CA PHE A 187 19.20 -24.84 6.80
C PHE A 187 17.82 -25.35 7.24
N GLN A 188 17.53 -26.64 6.98
CA GLN A 188 16.37 -27.40 7.49
C GLN A 188 15.14 -26.53 7.84
N THR A 189 14.69 -25.70 6.90
CA THR A 189 13.51 -24.85 7.14
C THR A 189 12.27 -25.66 6.77
N HIS A 190 11.35 -25.83 7.71
CA HIS A 190 10.01 -26.38 7.49
C HIS A 190 9.11 -25.43 6.65
N SER A 191 9.67 -24.54 5.83
CA SER A 191 9.00 -23.46 5.07
C SER A 191 8.19 -23.94 3.85
N GLY A 192 7.70 -25.18 3.92
CA GLY A 192 6.56 -25.66 3.13
C GLY A 192 6.84 -26.13 1.71
N THR A 193 8.01 -25.87 1.12
CA THR A 193 8.40 -26.46 -0.17
C THR A 193 9.31 -27.68 0.03
N PRO A 194 8.89 -28.90 -0.37
CA PRO A 194 9.80 -30.03 -0.44
C PRO A 194 11.04 -29.66 -1.28
N SER A 195 12.24 -30.05 -0.86
CA SER A 195 13.49 -29.74 -1.56
C SER A 195 13.52 -30.21 -3.02
N ASN A 196 12.64 -31.16 -3.38
CA ASN A 196 12.48 -31.73 -4.73
C ASN A 196 11.22 -31.23 -5.46
N SER A 197 10.58 -30.16 -4.98
CA SER A 197 9.36 -29.63 -5.61
C SER A 197 9.66 -29.00 -6.98
N THR A 198 8.90 -29.40 -7.99
CA THR A 198 8.97 -28.83 -9.35
C THR A 198 7.96 -27.70 -9.59
N ILE A 199 7.15 -27.36 -8.58
CA ILE A 199 6.15 -26.30 -8.69
C ILE A 199 6.84 -24.93 -8.80
N PRO A 200 6.30 -24.00 -9.61
CA PRO A 200 6.79 -22.63 -9.64
C PRO A 200 6.72 -21.99 -8.26
N GLY A 201 7.74 -21.23 -7.90
CA GLY A 201 7.82 -20.47 -6.66
C GLY A 201 7.83 -18.96 -6.93
N LEU A 202 7.23 -18.20 -6.02
CA LEU A 202 7.31 -16.74 -5.99
C LEU A 202 7.71 -16.29 -4.58
N PHE A 203 8.86 -15.64 -4.45
CA PHE A 203 9.30 -14.98 -3.23
C PHE A 203 9.09 -13.48 -3.35
N CYS A 204 8.28 -12.90 -2.47
CA CYS A 204 7.93 -11.49 -2.52
C CYS A 204 8.19 -10.77 -1.20
N TYR A 205 8.86 -9.63 -1.26
CA TYR A 205 9.16 -8.84 -0.07
C TYR A 205 9.23 -7.35 -0.42
N PRO A 206 8.96 -6.45 0.54
CA PRO A 206 9.14 -5.04 0.34
C PRO A 206 10.62 -4.66 0.42
N GLY A 207 11.08 -3.79 -0.46
CA GLY A 207 12.42 -3.19 -0.33
C GLY A 207 12.51 -2.24 0.87
N GLN A 208 11.37 -1.65 1.26
CA GLN A 208 11.23 -0.82 2.46
C GLN A 208 9.85 -1.05 3.09
N SER A 209 9.79 -1.23 4.40
CA SER A 209 8.55 -1.29 5.16
C SER A 209 7.79 0.03 5.04
N ASN A 210 6.57 -0.02 4.50
CA ASN A 210 5.67 1.13 4.41
C ASN A 210 5.24 1.64 5.80
N MET A 211 5.28 0.78 6.82
CA MET A 211 4.98 1.13 8.20
C MET A 211 6.18 1.79 8.90
N THR A 212 7.30 1.07 9.00
CA THR A 212 8.42 1.44 9.89
C THR A 212 9.58 2.12 9.17
N GLY A 213 9.58 2.21 7.84
CA GLY A 213 10.69 2.75 7.08
C GLY A 213 11.92 1.86 6.99
N ARG A 214 11.97 0.74 7.73
CA ARG A 214 13.07 -0.23 7.66
C ARG A 214 13.28 -0.76 6.25
N ARG A 215 14.53 -0.84 5.79
CA ARG A 215 14.90 -1.39 4.49
C ARG A 215 15.34 -2.84 4.63
N LEU A 216 14.84 -3.70 3.74
CA LEU A 216 15.15 -5.13 3.75
C LEU A 216 16.30 -5.42 2.78
N PRO A 217 17.09 -6.49 2.99
CA PRO A 217 18.23 -6.80 2.13
C PRO A 217 17.85 -7.00 0.66
N LEU A 218 18.31 -6.09 -0.21
CA LEU A 218 18.18 -6.24 -1.66
C LEU A 218 19.02 -7.40 -2.21
N SER A 219 19.99 -7.91 -1.44
CA SER A 219 20.82 -9.06 -1.81
C SER A 219 20.06 -10.39 -1.89
N TRP A 220 18.86 -10.49 -1.32
CA TRP A 220 18.10 -11.74 -1.32
C TRP A 220 17.71 -12.20 -2.72
N THR A 221 17.45 -11.29 -3.66
CA THR A 221 17.17 -11.63 -5.07
C THR A 221 18.35 -12.35 -5.71
N ARG A 222 19.56 -11.77 -5.60
CA ARG A 222 20.81 -12.38 -6.09
C ARG A 222 21.02 -13.76 -5.45
N ARG A 223 20.84 -13.87 -4.13
CA ARG A 223 21.07 -15.11 -3.40
C ARG A 223 20.06 -16.20 -3.71
N LEU A 224 18.80 -15.84 -3.92
CA LEU A 224 17.78 -16.77 -4.38
C LEU A 224 18.18 -17.36 -5.73
N ARG A 225 18.56 -16.50 -6.69
CA ARG A 225 18.98 -16.90 -8.03
C ARG A 225 20.22 -17.80 -8.03
N GLN A 226 21.20 -17.49 -7.17
CA GLN A 226 22.45 -18.24 -7.02
C GLN A 226 22.33 -19.47 -6.10
N SER A 227 21.16 -19.73 -5.52
CA SER A 227 20.97 -20.83 -4.58
C SER A 227 21.07 -22.18 -5.26
N ASN A 228 21.88 -23.09 -4.73
CA ASN A 228 21.96 -24.48 -5.20
C ASN A 228 20.80 -25.38 -4.72
N VAL A 229 19.82 -24.83 -4.01
CA VAL A 229 18.63 -25.57 -3.56
C VAL A 229 17.73 -25.84 -4.77
N PRO A 230 17.36 -27.10 -5.08
CA PRO A 230 16.61 -27.41 -6.29
C PRO A 230 15.25 -26.68 -6.40
N SER A 231 14.54 -26.51 -5.28
CA SER A 231 13.27 -25.75 -5.27
C SER A 231 13.44 -24.26 -5.60
N HIS A 232 14.64 -23.68 -5.36
CA HIS A 232 14.90 -22.27 -5.66
C HIS A 232 15.13 -22.03 -7.16
N GLN A 233 15.56 -23.06 -7.90
CA GLN A 233 15.83 -22.95 -9.35
C GLN A 233 14.58 -22.64 -10.19
N ASN A 234 13.38 -22.91 -9.65
CA ASN A 234 12.11 -22.52 -10.25
C ASN A 234 11.35 -21.48 -9.40
N THR A 235 12.07 -20.71 -8.58
CA THR A 235 11.50 -19.65 -7.75
C THR A 235 11.95 -18.29 -8.23
N TYR A 236 11.00 -17.37 -8.40
CA TYR A 236 11.23 -16.01 -8.89
C TYR A 236 11.03 -15.00 -7.77
N SER A 237 11.64 -13.82 -7.91
CA SER A 237 11.60 -12.72 -6.95
C SER A 237 10.66 -11.60 -7.41
N LEU A 238 9.80 -11.12 -6.51
CA LEU A 238 8.99 -9.92 -6.70
C LEU A 238 9.31 -8.91 -5.59
N LEU A 239 9.95 -7.81 -5.97
CA LEU A 239 10.26 -6.71 -5.06
C LEU A 239 9.13 -5.67 -5.07
N ASP A 240 8.48 -5.46 -3.92
CA ASP A 240 7.64 -4.28 -3.72
C ASP A 240 8.55 -3.10 -3.38
N ALA A 241 8.83 -2.26 -4.37
CA ALA A 241 9.70 -1.09 -4.23
C ALA A 241 8.91 0.21 -4.03
N ALA A 242 7.59 0.15 -3.84
CA ALA A 242 6.73 1.34 -3.79
C ALA A 242 7.12 2.31 -2.66
N ALA A 243 7.52 1.80 -1.50
CA ALA A 243 8.01 2.62 -0.38
C ALA A 243 9.51 2.91 -0.48
N LEU A 244 10.30 2.02 -1.11
CA LEU A 244 11.76 2.18 -1.23
C LEU A 244 12.13 3.29 -2.22
N ALA A 245 11.45 3.33 -3.36
CA ALA A 245 11.73 4.24 -4.47
C ALA A 245 11.46 5.72 -4.14
N THR A 246 10.77 6.03 -3.04
CA THR A 246 10.47 7.41 -2.65
C THR A 246 11.72 8.19 -2.25
N THR A 247 12.74 7.49 -1.74
CA THR A 247 13.94 8.09 -1.14
C THR A 247 15.21 7.29 -1.45
N THR A 248 15.18 6.44 -2.47
CA THR A 248 16.32 5.58 -2.86
C THR A 248 16.40 5.46 -4.36
N GLN A 249 17.62 5.54 -4.89
CA GLN A 249 17.89 5.14 -6.27
C GLN A 249 17.72 3.62 -6.38
N LEU A 250 16.70 3.14 -7.10
CA LEU A 250 16.73 1.76 -7.59
C LEU A 250 17.78 1.68 -8.70
N ASP A 251 18.61 0.64 -8.66
CA ASP A 251 19.74 0.48 -9.57
C ASP A 251 19.73 -0.93 -10.15
N PHE A 252 19.35 -1.03 -11.43
CA PHE A 252 19.28 -2.30 -12.17
C PHE A 252 20.47 -2.50 -13.11
N SER A 253 21.59 -1.79 -12.88
CA SER A 253 22.80 -1.91 -13.70
C SER A 253 23.47 -3.30 -13.63
N ASP A 254 23.14 -4.12 -12.62
CA ASP A 254 23.53 -5.52 -12.51
C ASP A 254 22.28 -6.42 -12.67
N PRO A 255 22.00 -6.94 -13.89
CA PRO A 255 20.85 -7.79 -14.17
C PRO A 255 20.82 -9.10 -13.36
N GLU A 256 21.98 -9.64 -12.97
CA GLU A 256 22.06 -10.88 -12.19
C GLU A 256 21.62 -10.68 -10.74
N ALA A 257 21.79 -9.47 -10.23
CA ALA A 257 21.34 -9.06 -8.91
C ALA A 257 19.91 -8.57 -8.86
N ALA A 258 19.38 -8.13 -10.00
CA ALA A 258 18.06 -7.56 -10.08
C ALA A 258 16.98 -8.57 -9.68
N PRO A 259 15.90 -8.10 -9.02
CA PRO A 259 14.66 -8.84 -8.94
C PRO A 259 14.14 -9.24 -10.32
N ASP A 260 13.41 -10.36 -10.39
CA ASP A 260 12.72 -10.76 -11.62
C ASP A 260 11.61 -9.78 -11.97
N PHE A 261 10.92 -9.31 -10.93
CA PHE A 261 9.81 -8.36 -11.03
C PHE A 261 9.99 -7.28 -9.96
N THR A 262 9.84 -6.00 -10.32
CA THR A 262 9.82 -4.89 -9.36
C THR A 262 8.60 -4.01 -9.57
N ALA A 263 7.81 -3.83 -8.52
CA ALA A 263 6.61 -2.99 -8.53
C ALA A 263 6.89 -1.60 -7.95
N VAL A 264 6.47 -0.55 -8.66
CA VAL A 264 6.62 0.85 -8.25
C VAL A 264 5.33 1.66 -8.43
N SER A 265 5.21 2.74 -7.66
CA SER A 265 4.14 3.74 -7.79
C SER A 265 4.77 5.12 -7.96
N PHE A 266 4.50 5.80 -9.07
CA PHE A 266 5.14 7.07 -9.40
C PHE A 266 4.59 8.24 -8.58
N TYR A 267 3.31 8.23 -8.21
CA TYR A 267 2.75 9.24 -7.28
C TYR A 267 3.41 9.23 -5.90
N LYS A 268 4.04 8.10 -5.48
CA LYS A 268 4.81 8.06 -4.24
C LYS A 268 6.20 8.72 -4.37
N ILE A 269 6.76 8.74 -5.58
CA ILE A 269 8.07 9.33 -5.86
C ILE A 269 7.92 10.83 -6.19
N PHE A 270 6.92 11.16 -7.03
CA PHE A 270 6.78 12.48 -7.64
C PHE A 270 5.51 13.23 -7.24
N GLY A 271 4.55 12.59 -6.57
CA GLY A 271 3.26 13.18 -6.18
C GLY A 271 2.21 13.24 -7.30
N PHE A 272 2.66 13.20 -8.56
CA PHE A 272 1.87 13.04 -9.77
C PHE A 272 2.82 12.51 -10.86
N PRO A 273 2.39 11.64 -11.78
CA PRO A 273 1.03 11.16 -12.03
C PRO A 273 0.58 9.97 -11.17
N ASP A 274 -0.74 9.76 -11.14
CA ASP A 274 -1.37 8.50 -10.70
C ASP A 274 -1.09 7.39 -11.72
N LEU A 275 0.08 6.80 -11.56
CA LEU A 275 0.62 5.75 -12.42
C LEU A 275 1.57 4.88 -11.60
N GLY A 276 1.66 3.60 -11.96
CA GLY A 276 2.69 2.70 -11.48
C GLY A 276 3.32 1.93 -12.64
N ALA A 277 4.23 1.03 -12.29
CA ALA A 277 4.84 0.14 -13.25
C ALA A 277 5.28 -1.17 -12.63
N LEU A 278 5.37 -2.18 -13.49
CA LEU A 278 6.10 -3.41 -13.26
C LEU A 278 7.37 -3.38 -14.12
N ILE A 279 8.53 -3.28 -13.50
CA ILE A 279 9.82 -3.45 -14.16
C ILE A 279 10.10 -4.95 -14.19
N VAL A 280 10.40 -5.49 -15.37
CA VAL A 280 10.55 -6.93 -15.60
C VAL A 280 11.93 -7.22 -16.15
N ARG A 281 12.65 -8.13 -15.49
CA ARG A 281 13.85 -8.73 -16.07
C ARG A 281 13.44 -9.64 -17.23
N ARG A 282 13.93 -9.39 -18.45
CA ARG A 282 13.44 -10.05 -19.67
C ARG A 282 13.56 -11.58 -19.62
N ASP A 283 14.63 -12.10 -19.02
CA ASP A 283 14.85 -13.53 -18.77
C ASP A 283 13.75 -14.21 -17.94
N SER A 284 12.96 -13.43 -17.20
CA SER A 284 11.85 -13.90 -16.37
C SER A 284 10.49 -13.55 -16.98
N GLY A 285 10.47 -12.90 -18.15
CA GLY A 285 9.27 -12.45 -18.85
C GLY A 285 8.37 -13.60 -19.33
N HIS A 286 8.93 -14.79 -19.58
CA HIS A 286 8.15 -15.97 -19.98
C HIS A 286 7.09 -16.37 -18.96
N ILE A 287 7.26 -16.01 -17.69
CA ILE A 287 6.25 -16.24 -16.65
C ILE A 287 4.99 -15.41 -16.89
N LEU A 288 5.14 -14.17 -17.38
CA LEU A 288 4.01 -13.28 -17.61
C LEU A 288 3.18 -13.69 -18.84
N GLY A 289 3.78 -14.41 -19.79
CA GLY A 289 3.10 -14.97 -20.96
C GLY A 289 2.01 -16.01 -20.63
N TRP A 290 1.97 -16.53 -19.40
CA TRP A 290 0.94 -17.47 -18.94
C TRP A 290 -0.39 -16.84 -18.57
N ARG A 291 -0.45 -15.50 -18.52
CA ARG A 291 -1.66 -14.76 -18.21
C ARG A 291 -2.81 -15.15 -19.16
N LYS A 292 -3.93 -15.59 -18.59
CA LYS A 292 -5.10 -15.99 -19.37
C LYS A 292 -5.93 -14.79 -19.83
N TYR A 293 -6.12 -13.80 -18.97
CA TYR A 293 -6.88 -12.60 -19.31
C TYR A 293 -6.19 -11.81 -20.43
N PHE A 294 -7.00 -11.17 -21.28
CA PHE A 294 -6.57 -10.23 -22.31
C PHE A 294 -7.65 -9.16 -22.49
N GLY A 295 -7.25 -7.95 -22.85
CA GLY A 295 -8.11 -6.85 -23.23
C GLY A 295 -7.84 -6.36 -24.65
N GLY A 296 -8.55 -5.31 -25.07
CA GLY A 296 -8.14 -4.55 -26.26
C GLY A 296 -6.71 -4.04 -26.09
N GLY A 297 -5.98 -3.75 -27.16
CA GLY A 297 -4.60 -3.29 -27.06
C GLY A 297 -3.55 -4.39 -26.86
N THR A 298 -3.90 -5.56 -26.29
CA THR A 298 -2.98 -6.70 -26.05
C THR A 298 -3.12 -7.86 -27.02
N VAL A 299 -4.05 -7.74 -27.98
CA VAL A 299 -4.36 -8.77 -28.98
C VAL A 299 -4.25 -8.22 -30.41
N ASN A 300 -3.78 -9.06 -31.32
CA ASN A 300 -3.78 -8.81 -32.77
C ASN A 300 -5.08 -9.30 -33.43
N MET A 301 -5.61 -10.43 -32.98
CA MET A 301 -6.82 -11.04 -33.55
C MET A 301 -7.55 -11.90 -32.52
N VAL A 302 -8.88 -11.89 -32.56
CA VAL A 302 -9.74 -12.74 -31.72
C VAL A 302 -10.82 -13.38 -32.59
N THR A 303 -10.95 -14.69 -32.53
CA THR A 303 -12.11 -15.42 -33.07
C THR A 303 -13.08 -15.72 -31.93
N VAL A 304 -14.37 -15.47 -32.15
CA VAL A 304 -15.41 -15.60 -31.11
C VAL A 304 -16.36 -16.76 -31.40
N PHE A 305 -16.65 -17.02 -32.68
CA PHE A 305 -17.61 -18.02 -33.09
C PHE A 305 -16.91 -19.34 -33.47
N HIS A 306 -17.59 -20.45 -33.19
CA HIS A 306 -17.17 -21.85 -33.45
C HIS A 306 -15.95 -22.32 -32.66
N GLU A 307 -14.78 -21.75 -32.92
CA GLU A 307 -13.51 -22.08 -32.27
C GLU A 307 -12.88 -20.79 -31.72
N PRO A 308 -13.19 -20.42 -30.47
CA PRO A 308 -12.65 -19.23 -29.87
C PRO A 308 -11.14 -19.33 -29.74
N SER A 309 -10.43 -18.36 -30.30
CA SER A 309 -8.97 -18.29 -30.29
C SER A 309 -8.51 -16.84 -30.16
N VAL A 310 -7.32 -16.66 -29.60
CA VAL A 310 -6.76 -15.34 -29.31
C VAL A 310 -5.32 -15.33 -29.78
N GLN A 311 -5.00 -14.40 -30.68
CA GLN A 311 -3.64 -14.07 -31.04
C GLN A 311 -3.22 -12.84 -30.24
N ARG A 312 -2.37 -13.05 -29.23
CA ARG A 312 -1.78 -11.96 -28.44
C ARG A 312 -0.73 -11.22 -29.26
N LYS A 313 -0.47 -9.97 -28.90
CA LYS A 313 0.74 -9.28 -29.33
C LYS A 313 1.97 -9.94 -28.72
N ASP A 314 3.05 -9.98 -29.47
CA ASP A 314 4.31 -10.65 -29.10
C ASP A 314 5.55 -9.84 -29.50
N ALA A 315 5.39 -8.59 -29.96
CA ALA A 315 6.50 -7.73 -30.37
C ALA A 315 7.36 -7.30 -29.17
N ALA A 316 6.73 -6.83 -28.09
CA ALA A 316 7.37 -6.59 -26.79
C ALA A 316 6.59 -7.28 -25.65
N LEU A 317 7.24 -7.43 -24.48
CA LEU A 317 6.60 -8.09 -23.34
C LEU A 317 5.44 -7.25 -22.78
N HIS A 318 5.61 -5.92 -22.73
CA HIS A 318 4.57 -5.02 -22.26
C HIS A 318 3.32 -4.99 -23.16
N ASP A 319 3.47 -5.21 -24.47
CA ASP A 319 2.34 -5.22 -25.41
C ASP A 319 1.28 -6.27 -25.07
N ALA A 320 1.66 -7.40 -24.46
CA ALA A 320 0.73 -8.46 -24.08
C ALA A 320 0.04 -8.22 -22.72
N LEU A 321 0.46 -7.18 -21.99
CA LEU A 321 0.12 -6.97 -20.58
C LEU A 321 -0.59 -5.63 -20.33
N GLU A 322 -0.42 -4.65 -21.21
CA GLU A 322 -1.01 -3.32 -21.13
C GLU A 322 -2.43 -3.31 -21.73
N ASP A 323 -3.39 -3.84 -20.98
CA ASP A 323 -4.79 -3.94 -21.41
C ASP A 323 -5.43 -2.56 -21.60
N GLY A 324 -6.09 -2.40 -22.75
CA GLY A 324 -6.83 -1.22 -23.16
C GLY A 324 -5.93 -0.14 -23.76
N THR A 325 -6.47 1.08 -23.81
CA THR A 325 -5.67 2.25 -24.13
C THR A 325 -4.87 2.65 -22.90
N LEU A 326 -3.55 2.67 -23.03
CA LEU A 326 -2.66 3.17 -21.99
C LEU A 326 -3.07 4.59 -21.54
N PRO A 327 -2.86 4.96 -20.27
CA PRO A 327 -3.09 6.31 -19.79
C PRO A 327 -1.98 7.25 -20.30
N PHE A 328 -1.89 7.45 -21.61
CA PHE A 328 -0.79 8.15 -22.28
C PHE A 328 -0.58 9.58 -21.78
N HIS A 329 -1.62 10.27 -21.33
CA HIS A 329 -1.48 11.56 -20.65
C HIS A 329 -0.72 11.44 -19.32
N ASN A 330 -1.02 10.44 -18.50
CA ASN A 330 -0.27 10.18 -17.26
C ASN A 330 1.16 9.75 -17.59
N ILE A 331 1.38 8.99 -18.66
CA ILE A 331 2.73 8.63 -19.10
C ILE A 331 3.48 9.91 -19.53
N ILE A 332 2.87 10.82 -20.28
CA ILE A 332 3.46 12.14 -20.62
C ILE A 332 3.82 12.94 -19.37
N ALA A 333 2.94 12.96 -18.38
CA ALA A 333 3.20 13.58 -17.08
C ALA A 333 4.39 12.95 -16.35
N LEU A 334 4.54 11.62 -16.39
CA LEU A 334 5.70 10.92 -15.81
C LEU A 334 7.01 11.43 -16.42
N GLY A 335 7.03 11.65 -17.74
CA GLY A 335 8.19 12.22 -18.42
C GLY A 335 8.60 13.59 -17.86
N CYS A 336 7.62 14.47 -17.59
CA CYS A 336 7.85 15.78 -16.98
C CYS A 336 8.27 15.63 -15.51
N ALA A 337 7.65 14.70 -14.79
CA ALA A 337 7.92 14.44 -13.39
C ALA A 337 9.38 14.02 -13.16
N ILE A 338 9.91 13.12 -13.99
CA ILE A 338 11.32 12.69 -13.93
C ILE A 338 12.25 13.89 -14.16
N ASP A 339 12.00 14.69 -15.20
CA ASP A 339 12.86 15.83 -15.56
C ASP A 339 12.90 16.89 -14.44
N VAL A 340 11.73 17.29 -13.94
CA VAL A 340 11.61 18.26 -12.85
C VAL A 340 12.23 17.73 -11.57
N HIS A 341 12.00 16.46 -11.23
CA HIS A 341 12.55 15.86 -10.02
C HIS A 341 14.09 15.86 -10.05
N MET A 342 14.68 15.49 -11.18
CA MET A 342 16.13 15.52 -11.36
C MET A 342 16.68 16.95 -11.37
N LYS A 343 15.94 17.92 -11.93
CA LYS A 343 16.32 19.34 -11.90
C LYS A 343 16.33 19.93 -10.48
N LEU A 344 15.32 19.62 -9.66
CA LEU A 344 15.20 20.18 -8.31
C LEU A 344 16.18 19.54 -7.32
N TYR A 345 16.33 18.22 -7.36
CA TYR A 345 17.08 17.48 -6.34
C TYR A 345 18.45 16.98 -6.81
N GLY A 346 18.73 17.04 -8.11
CA GLY A 346 19.97 16.56 -8.73
C GLY A 346 20.05 15.03 -8.86
N SER A 347 19.76 14.30 -7.77
CA SER A 347 19.76 12.83 -7.79
C SER A 347 18.95 12.22 -6.65
N MET A 348 18.51 10.97 -6.84
CA MET A 348 17.91 10.18 -5.76
C MET A 348 18.88 9.93 -4.59
N LYS A 349 20.20 9.96 -4.83
CA LYS A 349 21.22 9.84 -3.77
C LYS A 349 21.17 11.06 -2.84
N THR A 350 21.08 12.27 -3.39
CA THR A 350 20.93 13.52 -2.63
C THR A 350 19.67 13.48 -1.77
N ILE A 351 18.54 13.05 -2.34
CA ILE A 351 17.28 12.86 -1.62
C ILE A 351 17.44 11.86 -0.47
N SER A 352 18.11 10.72 -0.74
CA SER A 352 18.36 9.70 0.28
C SER A 352 19.16 10.24 1.46
N GLN A 353 20.22 11.00 1.20
CA GLN A 353 21.07 11.60 2.23
C GLN A 353 20.31 12.67 3.05
N HIS A 354 19.54 13.53 2.38
CA HIS A 354 18.77 14.59 3.02
C HIS A 354 17.64 14.05 3.88
N THR A 355 16.85 13.11 3.35
CA THR A 355 15.76 12.51 4.11
C THR A 355 16.27 11.62 5.24
N SER A 356 17.42 10.95 5.07
CA SER A 356 18.09 10.22 6.16
C SER A 356 18.55 11.15 7.29
N PHE A 357 19.16 12.30 6.95
CA PHE A 357 19.51 13.35 7.92
C PHE A 357 18.30 13.82 8.73
N LEU A 358 17.19 14.16 8.05
CA LEU A 358 15.97 14.62 8.71
C LEU A 358 15.34 13.52 9.58
N SER A 359 15.30 12.29 9.08
CA SER A 359 14.77 11.14 9.83
C SER A 359 15.55 10.85 11.11
N ARG A 360 16.87 11.04 11.09
CA ARG A 360 17.72 10.92 12.28
C ARG A 360 17.40 12.01 13.30
N ARG A 361 17.28 13.26 12.86
CA ARG A 361 16.89 14.36 13.77
C ARG A 361 15.53 14.08 14.40
N LEU A 362 14.55 13.70 13.59
CA LEU A 362 13.21 13.38 14.06
C LEU A 362 13.25 12.25 15.10
N TYR A 363 13.90 11.14 14.79
CA TYR A 363 14.04 10.01 15.69
C TYR A 363 14.71 10.41 17.01
N LEU A 364 15.86 11.09 16.96
CA LEU A 364 16.58 11.53 18.16
C LEU A 364 15.77 12.52 19.00
N GLY A 365 15.03 13.43 18.37
CA GLY A 365 14.12 14.33 19.08
C GLY A 365 13.04 13.54 19.83
N MET A 366 12.35 12.64 19.13
CA MET A 366 11.25 11.85 19.69
C MET A 366 11.66 10.97 20.87
N ILE A 367 12.80 10.27 20.79
CA ILE A 367 13.25 9.38 21.89
C ILE A 367 13.72 10.14 23.15
N ASN A 368 13.97 11.44 23.02
CA ASN A 368 14.40 12.30 24.12
C ASN A 368 13.24 13.02 24.82
N LEU A 369 12.03 13.01 24.24
CA LEU A 369 10.85 13.59 24.88
C LEU A 369 10.40 12.72 26.06
N ARG A 370 10.35 13.32 27.26
CA ARG A 370 9.99 12.65 28.52
C ARG A 370 9.03 13.51 29.32
N HIS A 371 8.08 12.85 29.98
CA HIS A 371 7.23 13.47 30.98
C HIS A 371 8.02 13.87 32.22
N PHE A 372 7.40 14.67 33.10
CA PHE A 372 7.98 15.10 34.38
C PHE A 372 8.51 13.96 35.28
N ASN A 373 7.98 12.74 35.14
CA ASN A 373 8.37 11.57 35.91
C ASN A 373 9.42 10.68 35.19
N GLY A 374 9.99 11.15 34.08
CA GLY A 374 11.03 10.46 33.31
C GLY A 374 10.52 9.41 32.32
N ILE A 375 9.22 9.09 32.32
CA ILE A 375 8.61 8.19 31.35
C ILE A 375 8.72 8.80 29.94
N PRO A 376 9.17 8.02 28.93
CA PRO A 376 9.26 8.52 27.55
C PRO A 376 7.87 8.76 26.96
N LEU A 377 7.73 9.87 26.23
CA LEU A 377 6.50 10.19 25.51
C LEU A 377 6.27 9.22 24.33
N CYS A 378 7.32 8.92 23.57
CA CYS A 378 7.20 8.17 22.32
C CYS A 378 7.65 6.72 22.49
N VAL A 379 6.82 5.79 22.03
CA VAL A 379 7.18 4.38 21.81
C VAL A 379 7.39 4.20 20.30
N VAL A 380 8.65 4.22 19.86
CA VAL A 380 9.03 4.07 18.44
C VAL A 380 9.19 2.60 18.10
N TYR A 381 8.63 2.18 16.96
CA TYR A 381 8.69 0.80 16.49
C TYR A 381 9.78 0.60 15.44
N ASN A 382 10.78 -0.22 15.78
CA ASN A 382 11.80 -0.76 14.88
C ASN A 382 12.07 -2.23 15.23
N ASP A 383 12.33 -3.08 14.23
CA ASP A 383 12.48 -4.54 14.42
C ASP A 383 13.76 -4.89 15.17
N ASP A 384 14.86 -4.24 14.79
CA ASP A 384 16.19 -4.50 15.33
C ASP A 384 17.06 -3.24 15.24
N PRO A 385 17.28 -2.53 16.37
CA PRO A 385 18.17 -1.37 16.44
C PRO A 385 19.62 -1.67 16.01
N ALA A 386 20.06 -2.94 16.04
CA ALA A 386 21.39 -3.33 15.59
C ALA A 386 21.49 -3.47 14.06
N ARG A 387 20.36 -3.58 13.35
CA ARG A 387 20.30 -3.69 11.88
C ARG A 387 19.71 -2.47 11.20
N CYS A 388 18.99 -1.62 11.94
CA CYS A 388 18.22 -0.51 11.39
C CYS A 388 18.54 0.76 12.17
N GLU A 389 19.29 1.66 11.55
CA GLU A 389 19.72 2.90 12.19
C GLU A 389 19.12 4.11 11.48
N TYR A 390 18.37 4.94 12.22
CA TYR A 390 17.95 6.24 11.70
C TYR A 390 19.17 7.12 11.45
N GLY A 391 19.43 7.39 10.18
CA GLY A 391 20.64 8.05 9.70
C GLY A 391 21.55 7.19 8.84
N ASP A 392 21.30 5.88 8.76
CA ASP A 392 21.89 5.05 7.71
C ASP A 392 20.88 4.88 6.56
N PRO A 393 21.10 5.56 5.40
CA PRO A 393 20.22 5.41 4.26
C PRO A 393 20.26 4.01 3.67
N VAL A 394 21.17 3.11 4.04
CA VAL A 394 21.11 1.73 3.51
C VAL A 394 20.06 0.91 4.24
N THR A 395 19.90 1.09 5.55
CA THR A 395 19.08 0.23 6.40
C THR A 395 17.76 0.87 6.83
N GLN A 396 17.63 2.19 6.75
CA GLN A 396 16.44 2.91 7.21
C GLN A 396 16.04 4.04 6.25
N GLY A 397 14.75 4.07 5.91
CA GLY A 397 14.11 5.14 5.18
C GLY A 397 13.54 6.22 6.10
N SER A 398 12.91 7.22 5.50
CA SER A 398 12.49 8.46 6.14
C SER A 398 11.13 8.38 6.87
N THR A 399 10.75 7.20 7.33
CA THR A 399 9.48 6.92 8.01
C THR A 399 9.73 6.48 9.44
N VAL A 400 8.99 7.06 10.39
CA VAL A 400 8.98 6.71 11.82
C VAL A 400 7.57 6.27 12.21
N ALA A 401 7.43 5.03 12.66
CA ALA A 401 6.20 4.52 13.26
C ALA A 401 6.29 4.57 14.78
N PHE A 402 5.25 5.07 15.44
CA PHE A 402 5.26 5.24 16.89
C PHE A 402 3.85 5.27 17.48
N ASN A 403 3.78 5.11 18.80
CA ASN A 403 2.62 5.48 19.61
C ASN A 403 3.05 6.45 20.71
N LEU A 404 2.11 7.23 21.24
CA LEU A 404 2.36 8.11 22.37
C LEU A 404 1.88 7.47 23.67
N MET A 405 2.64 7.68 24.73
CA MET A 405 2.35 7.25 26.08
C MET A 405 2.10 8.47 26.96
N LYS A 406 1.34 8.31 28.03
CA LYS A 406 1.09 9.33 29.06
C LYS A 406 2.03 9.15 30.24
N ALA A 407 2.06 10.13 31.14
CA ALA A 407 2.85 10.03 32.37
C ALA A 407 2.37 8.91 33.31
N ASP A 408 1.15 8.40 33.16
CA ASP A 408 0.64 7.24 33.92
C ASP A 408 1.00 5.88 33.27
N GLY A 409 1.67 5.88 32.11
CA GLY A 409 2.05 4.69 31.35
C GLY A 409 0.97 4.17 30.39
N ASN A 410 -0.21 4.80 30.31
CA ASN A 410 -1.24 4.44 29.34
C ASN A 410 -0.97 5.06 27.96
N TYR A 411 -1.46 4.41 26.91
CA TYR A 411 -1.34 4.94 25.55
C TYR A 411 -2.35 6.06 25.26
N VAL A 412 -1.93 7.01 24.42
CA VAL A 412 -2.83 7.95 23.75
C VAL A 412 -3.36 7.27 22.49
N GLY A 413 -4.67 7.39 22.24
CA GLY A 413 -5.29 6.85 21.03
C GLY A 413 -4.71 7.49 19.76
N HIS A 414 -4.34 6.68 18.78
CA HIS A 414 -3.67 7.16 17.56
C HIS A 414 -4.57 8.09 16.72
N SER A 415 -5.89 7.85 16.73
CA SER A 415 -6.86 8.72 16.04
C SER A 415 -6.96 10.10 16.70
N LEU A 416 -6.81 10.16 18.03
CA LEU A 416 -6.75 11.43 18.76
C LEU A 416 -5.48 12.22 18.40
N VAL A 417 -4.33 11.56 18.29
CA VAL A 417 -3.07 12.20 17.88
C VAL A 417 -3.20 12.80 16.48
N GLU A 418 -3.73 12.03 15.52
CA GLU A 418 -3.95 12.52 14.15
C GLU A 418 -4.93 13.71 14.12
N LYS A 419 -6.03 13.65 14.88
CA LYS A 419 -6.99 14.74 14.96
C LYS A 419 -6.36 16.04 15.48
N ILE A 420 -5.63 15.99 16.60
CA ILE A 420 -5.02 17.19 17.19
C ILE A 420 -3.90 17.72 16.28
N ALA A 421 -3.14 16.84 15.62
CA ALA A 421 -2.14 17.24 14.64
C ALA A 421 -2.78 18.00 13.47
N ASN A 422 -3.90 17.49 12.92
CA ASN A 422 -4.65 18.14 11.86
C ASN A 422 -5.13 19.55 12.26
N GLU A 423 -5.62 19.72 13.49
CA GLU A 423 -6.03 21.03 14.05
C GLU A 423 -4.86 22.03 14.15
N LYS A 424 -3.62 21.53 14.21
CA LYS A 424 -2.37 22.31 14.24
C LYS A 424 -1.70 22.47 12.87
N GLY A 425 -2.33 21.99 11.79
CA GLY A 425 -1.75 22.05 10.45
C GLY A 425 -0.60 21.06 10.21
N ILE A 426 -0.54 19.99 11.01
CA ILE A 426 0.40 18.89 10.89
C ILE A 426 -0.35 17.66 10.37
N PHE A 427 0.02 17.16 9.20
CA PHE A 427 -0.70 16.10 8.51
C PHE A 427 0.08 14.78 8.61
N LEU A 428 -0.43 13.86 9.42
CA LEU A 428 0.14 12.53 9.66
C LEU A 428 -0.81 11.45 9.15
N ARG A 429 -0.40 10.19 9.25
CA ARG A 429 -1.29 9.05 9.04
C ARG A 429 -1.28 8.13 10.24
N SER A 430 -2.45 7.68 10.68
CA SER A 430 -2.56 6.68 11.75
C SER A 430 -3.36 5.43 11.34
N GLY A 431 -3.37 4.42 12.21
CA GLY A 431 -4.14 3.18 12.05
C GLY A 431 -3.29 1.94 11.74
N GLY A 432 -3.86 0.98 11.01
CA GLY A 432 -3.18 -0.29 10.67
C GLY A 432 -2.20 -0.22 9.50
N LEU A 433 -2.12 0.92 8.80
CA LEU A 433 -1.15 1.25 7.74
C LEU A 433 -0.98 0.23 6.60
N CYS A 434 -1.92 -0.70 6.44
CA CYS A 434 -1.86 -1.78 5.46
C CYS A 434 -0.63 -2.69 5.58
N ASN A 435 -0.04 -2.82 6.78
CA ASN A 435 1.10 -3.69 7.10
C ASN A 435 0.72 -4.64 8.25
N SER A 436 -0.24 -5.54 8.01
CA SER A 436 -0.88 -6.34 9.08
C SER A 436 0.07 -7.26 9.84
N GLY A 437 1.07 -7.85 9.17
CA GLY A 437 2.11 -8.67 9.80
C GLY A 437 2.99 -7.83 10.73
N GLY A 438 3.44 -6.67 10.25
CA GLY A 438 4.15 -5.67 11.06
C GLY A 438 3.36 -5.25 12.29
N ILE A 439 2.12 -4.77 12.10
CA ILE A 439 1.25 -4.30 13.21
C ILE A 439 1.06 -5.40 14.27
N SER A 440 0.74 -6.62 13.86
CA SER A 440 0.52 -7.74 14.80
C SER A 440 1.79 -8.06 15.60
N HIS A 441 2.95 -8.02 14.94
CA HIS A 441 4.24 -8.26 15.56
C HIS A 441 4.63 -7.14 16.54
N TYR A 442 4.64 -5.89 16.10
CA TYR A 442 5.10 -4.74 16.90
C TYR A 442 4.18 -4.41 18.07
N LEU A 443 2.87 -4.56 17.91
CA LEU A 443 1.90 -4.29 18.98
C LEU A 443 1.71 -5.50 19.92
N GLN A 444 2.36 -6.64 19.60
CA GLN A 444 2.20 -7.91 20.33
C GLN A 444 0.72 -8.25 20.51
N VAL A 445 -0.02 -8.16 19.40
CA VAL A 445 -1.46 -8.44 19.33
C VAL A 445 -1.64 -9.78 18.62
N GLU A 446 -2.18 -10.74 19.35
CA GLU A 446 -2.45 -12.07 18.83
C GLU A 446 -3.61 -12.06 17.82
N PRO A 447 -3.64 -12.96 16.82
CA PRO A 447 -4.68 -12.99 15.81
C PRO A 447 -6.11 -13.09 16.36
N TRP A 448 -6.30 -13.78 17.49
CA TRP A 448 -7.61 -13.89 18.13
C TRP A 448 -8.08 -12.57 18.74
N GLN A 449 -7.16 -11.68 19.16
CA GLN A 449 -7.49 -10.36 19.70
C GLN A 449 -8.05 -9.46 18.59
N PHE A 450 -7.47 -9.50 17.38
CA PHE A 450 -8.03 -8.81 16.22
C PHE A 450 -9.40 -9.36 15.82
N LYS A 451 -9.57 -10.69 15.79
CA LYS A 451 -10.87 -11.31 15.50
C LYS A 451 -11.93 -10.89 16.52
N ARG A 452 -11.58 -10.85 17.81
CA ARG A 452 -12.47 -10.39 18.87
C ARG A 452 -12.80 -8.90 18.74
N ALA A 453 -11.81 -8.06 18.47
CA ALA A 453 -12.02 -6.62 18.22
C ALA A 453 -12.96 -6.42 17.01
N TRP A 454 -12.77 -7.17 15.92
CA TRP A 454 -13.63 -7.14 14.73
C TRP A 454 -15.07 -7.54 15.07
N SER A 455 -15.25 -8.64 15.81
CA SER A 455 -16.57 -9.09 16.29
C SER A 455 -17.23 -8.07 17.22
N ALA A 456 -16.45 -7.26 17.93
CA ALA A 456 -16.93 -6.14 18.74
C ALA A 456 -17.16 -4.84 17.93
N GLY A 457 -17.04 -4.89 16.60
CA GLY A 457 -17.32 -3.76 15.71
C GLY A 457 -16.10 -2.99 15.23
N HIS A 458 -14.88 -3.30 15.68
CA HIS A 458 -13.67 -2.61 15.23
C HIS A 458 -13.49 -2.75 13.70
N ARG A 459 -13.20 -1.63 13.05
CA ARG A 459 -12.84 -1.53 11.63
C ARG A 459 -11.55 -0.72 11.51
N CYS A 460 -10.83 -0.90 10.41
CA CYS A 460 -9.69 -0.03 10.10
C CYS A 460 -10.19 1.36 9.67
N GLY A 461 -9.69 2.43 10.27
CA GLY A 461 -10.06 3.82 9.95
C GLY A 461 -10.55 4.61 11.16
N GLU A 462 -11.11 5.80 10.94
CA GLU A 462 -11.54 6.75 12.00
C GLU A 462 -12.57 6.18 12.99
N GLU A 463 -13.41 5.23 12.57
CA GLU A 463 -14.39 4.55 13.45
C GLU A 463 -13.79 3.34 14.19
N GLY A 464 -12.47 3.17 14.12
CA GLY A 464 -11.74 2.11 14.81
C GLY A 464 -11.64 2.35 16.32
N ILE A 465 -11.73 1.27 17.09
CA ILE A 465 -11.35 1.28 18.51
C ILE A 465 -9.83 1.43 18.61
N ASP A 466 -9.33 2.58 19.08
CA ASP A 466 -7.89 2.88 19.19
C ASP A 466 -7.14 1.98 20.19
N LEU A 467 -7.81 1.61 21.29
CA LEU A 467 -7.23 0.84 22.39
C LEU A 467 -8.13 -0.33 22.78
N VAL A 468 -7.57 -1.54 22.82
CA VAL A 468 -8.26 -2.74 23.32
C VAL A 468 -7.50 -3.27 24.53
N ASN A 469 -8.12 -3.23 25.71
CA ASN A 469 -7.50 -3.60 26.99
C ASN A 469 -6.18 -2.86 27.25
N GLY A 470 -6.15 -1.55 26.96
CA GLY A 470 -4.95 -0.71 27.13
C GLY A 470 -3.87 -0.89 26.05
N LYS A 471 -4.02 -1.81 25.10
CA LYS A 471 -3.09 -1.96 23.98
C LYS A 471 -3.56 -1.19 22.74
N PRO A 472 -2.66 -0.50 22.02
CA PRO A 472 -2.97 0.10 20.73
C PRO A 472 -3.42 -0.95 19.71
N THR A 473 -4.38 -0.58 18.86
CA THR A 473 -4.83 -1.36 17.70
C THR A 473 -4.19 -0.88 16.39
N GLY A 474 -3.48 0.25 16.43
CA GLY A 474 -2.80 0.89 15.32
C GLY A 474 -1.59 1.69 15.81
N VAL A 475 -0.95 2.39 14.88
CA VAL A 475 0.19 3.26 15.16
C VAL A 475 0.00 4.61 14.46
N VAL A 476 0.76 5.61 14.88
CA VAL A 476 0.97 6.86 14.14
C VAL A 476 2.23 6.72 13.29
N ARG A 477 2.19 7.25 12.06
CA ARG A 477 3.31 7.28 11.13
C ARG A 477 3.61 8.72 10.71
N ALA A 478 4.83 9.15 10.97
CA ALA A 478 5.43 10.34 10.37
C ALA A 478 6.41 9.91 9.27
N SER A 479 6.32 10.50 8.10
CA SER A 479 7.14 10.15 6.93
C SER A 479 7.54 11.41 6.18
N LEU A 480 8.84 11.57 5.97
CA LEU A 480 9.45 12.75 5.35
C LEU A 480 9.72 12.49 3.86
N GLY A 481 9.54 13.52 3.03
CA GLY A 481 9.75 13.49 1.58
C GLY A 481 10.96 14.31 1.15
N ALA A 482 11.25 14.29 -0.16
CA ALA A 482 12.37 15.03 -0.74
C ALA A 482 12.33 16.55 -0.49
N MET A 483 11.12 17.08 -0.32
CA MET A 483 10.84 18.49 -0.06
C MET A 483 10.70 18.81 1.43
N SER A 484 10.75 17.83 2.34
CA SER A 484 10.66 18.13 3.76
C SER A 484 11.87 18.96 4.20
N THR A 485 11.69 19.82 5.19
CA THR A 485 12.75 20.73 5.65
C THR A 485 13.05 20.51 7.12
N PHE A 486 14.14 21.09 7.62
CA PHE A 486 14.45 21.07 9.04
C PHE A 486 13.33 21.70 9.91
N PRO A 487 12.73 22.85 9.53
CA PRO A 487 11.55 23.39 10.21
C PRO A 487 10.34 22.45 10.28
N ASP A 488 10.11 21.59 9.27
CA ASP A 488 9.02 20.61 9.32
C ASP A 488 9.22 19.61 10.47
N VAL A 489 10.47 19.17 10.69
CA VAL A 489 10.82 18.27 11.79
C VAL A 489 10.67 18.96 13.13
N ASP A 490 11.15 20.20 13.25
CA ASP A 490 11.10 20.97 14.50
C ASP A 490 9.66 21.30 14.90
N THR A 491 8.86 21.77 13.96
CA THR A 491 7.43 22.04 14.18
C THR A 491 6.71 20.81 14.73
N PHE A 492 7.06 19.62 14.24
CA PHE A 492 6.46 18.39 14.72
C PHE A 492 6.98 17.95 16.10
N LEU A 493 8.27 18.12 16.38
CA LEU A 493 8.84 17.85 17.71
C LEU A 493 8.28 18.80 18.77
N ASP A 494 8.17 20.09 18.45
CA ASP A 494 7.58 21.11 19.32
C ASP A 494 6.11 20.80 19.58
N PHE A 495 5.36 20.39 18.55
CA PHE A 495 3.99 19.91 18.71
C PHE A 495 3.89 18.73 19.70
N LEU A 496 4.76 17.72 19.58
CA LEU A 496 4.77 16.60 20.51
C LEU A 496 5.09 17.05 21.94
N ALA A 497 6.07 17.94 22.08
CA ALA A 497 6.48 18.50 23.36
C ALA A 497 5.35 19.30 24.03
N ASP A 498 4.82 20.30 23.33
CA ASP A 498 3.87 21.27 23.88
C ASP A 498 2.50 20.66 24.17
N VAL A 499 2.07 19.68 23.37
CA VAL A 499 0.71 19.12 23.47
C VAL A 499 0.64 17.89 24.36
N PHE A 500 1.66 17.04 24.33
CA PHE A 500 1.58 15.72 24.97
C PHE A 500 2.57 15.52 26.14
N VAL A 501 3.62 16.33 26.27
CA VAL A 501 4.51 16.22 27.45
C VAL A 501 3.85 16.82 28.68
N GLU A 502 3.33 15.94 29.53
CA GLU A 502 2.85 16.33 30.86
C GLU A 502 3.96 16.94 31.73
N GLN A 503 3.68 18.13 32.28
CA GLN A 503 4.52 18.87 33.20
C GLN A 503 4.14 18.58 34.66
N PRO A 504 5.05 18.79 35.64
CA PRO A 504 4.70 18.64 37.04
C PRO A 504 3.62 19.66 37.38
N ARG A 505 2.45 19.20 37.85
CA ARG A 505 1.40 20.09 38.35
C ARG A 505 1.99 20.97 39.45
N THR A 506 1.83 22.29 39.33
CA THR A 506 2.16 23.22 40.42
C THR A 506 1.27 22.92 41.63
N LEU A 507 1.73 23.28 42.84
CA LEU A 507 0.99 23.05 44.09
C LEU A 507 -0.46 23.60 44.01
N GLU A 508 -0.65 24.74 43.35
CA GLU A 508 -1.97 25.35 43.11
C GLU A 508 -2.90 24.45 42.27
N GLN A 509 -2.37 23.77 41.25
CA GLN A 509 -3.15 22.85 40.40
C GLN A 509 -3.46 21.51 41.08
N ARG A 510 -2.65 21.10 42.07
CA ARG A 510 -2.96 19.93 42.91
C ARG A 510 -4.08 20.24 43.90
N MET A 511 -4.04 21.43 44.51
CA MET A 511 -5.07 21.89 45.46
C MET A 511 -6.45 22.02 44.82
N VAL A 512 -6.54 22.50 43.57
CA VAL A 512 -7.84 22.60 42.87
C VAL A 512 -8.45 21.22 42.56
N VAL A 513 -7.63 20.23 42.21
CA VAL A 513 -8.14 18.86 41.93
C VAL A 513 -8.54 18.15 43.22
N GLU A 514 -7.78 18.31 44.30
CA GLU A 514 -8.12 17.77 45.62
C GLU A 514 -9.39 18.43 46.19
N GLN A 515 -9.55 19.75 46.05
CA GLN A 515 -10.78 20.46 46.43
C GLN A 515 -12.00 20.00 45.62
N THR A 516 -11.85 19.80 44.30
CA THR A 516 -12.97 19.28 43.49
C THR A 516 -13.30 17.82 43.82
N GLN A 517 -12.32 16.97 44.14
CA GLN A 517 -12.58 15.59 44.57
C GLN A 517 -13.23 15.51 45.96
N GLU A 518 -12.86 16.41 46.90
CA GLU A 518 -13.53 16.53 48.19
C GLU A 518 -14.97 17.07 48.06
N GLU A 519 -15.22 18.06 47.19
CA GLU A 519 -16.60 18.53 46.91
C GLU A 519 -17.47 17.43 46.29
N TYR A 520 -16.91 16.58 45.40
CA TYR A 520 -17.65 15.44 44.85
C TYR A 520 -17.87 14.31 45.87
N LEU A 521 -16.98 14.11 46.84
CA LEU A 521 -17.19 13.15 47.94
C LEU A 521 -18.21 13.67 48.97
N GLU A 522 -18.21 14.96 49.28
CA GLU A 522 -19.20 15.57 50.18
C GLU A 522 -20.61 15.59 49.57
N LEU A 523 -20.73 15.80 48.25
CA LEU A 523 -22.01 15.68 47.53
C LEU A 523 -22.53 14.23 47.51
N ALA A 524 -21.65 13.23 47.42
CA ALA A 524 -22.03 11.81 47.40
C ALA A 524 -22.46 11.26 48.78
N ILE A 525 -22.09 11.92 49.89
CA ILE A 525 -22.49 11.54 51.25
C ILE A 525 -23.85 12.15 51.65
N CYS A 526 -24.37 13.10 50.85
CA CYS A 526 -25.62 13.83 51.16
C CYS A 526 -26.84 13.42 50.32
N GLU A 527 -26.79 12.29 49.59
CA GLU A 527 -27.96 11.75 48.89
C GLU A 527 -28.68 10.69 49.75
N LYS A 528 -29.92 11.00 50.16
CA LYS A 528 -30.85 10.06 50.80
C LYS A 528 -31.17 8.90 49.84
N PRO A 529 -31.41 7.68 50.34
CA PRO A 529 -31.66 6.52 49.49
C PRO A 529 -32.93 6.68 48.64
N VAL A 530 -32.75 6.63 47.32
CA VAL A 530 -33.84 6.55 46.33
C VAL A 530 -34.25 5.09 46.20
N VAL A 531 -35.48 4.78 46.61
CA VAL A 531 -36.14 3.50 46.33
C VAL A 531 -36.65 3.54 44.88
N ILE A 532 -36.14 2.67 44.02
CA ILE A 532 -36.66 2.47 42.66
C ILE A 532 -37.67 1.31 42.70
N GLU A 533 -38.96 1.62 42.57
CA GLU A 533 -39.99 0.61 42.27
C GLU A 533 -39.98 0.29 40.77
N GLU A 534 -39.90 -1.00 40.41
CA GLU A 534 -40.03 -1.47 39.03
C GLU A 534 -41.49 -1.37 38.52
N PRO A 535 -41.76 -0.82 37.32
CA PRO A 535 -43.09 -0.85 36.75
C PRO A 535 -43.39 -2.20 36.09
N ARG A 536 -44.44 -2.88 36.58
CA ARG A 536 -45.15 -3.96 35.88
C ARG A 536 -45.68 -3.46 34.54
N LYS A 537 -45.26 -4.07 33.42
CA LYS A 537 -45.91 -3.87 32.11
C LYS A 537 -47.16 -4.74 32.01
N GLN A 538 -48.32 -4.10 31.96
CA GLN A 538 -49.59 -4.68 31.54
C GLN A 538 -49.64 -4.83 30.02
N TYR A 539 -50.09 -5.99 29.56
CA TYR A 539 -50.54 -6.25 28.20
C TYR A 539 -51.90 -5.60 27.96
N THR A 540 -52.08 -4.93 26.82
CA THR A 540 -53.39 -4.73 26.20
C THR A 540 -53.31 -4.88 24.69
N ASP A 541 -54.03 -5.87 24.19
CA ASP A 541 -54.47 -6.03 22.80
C ASP A 541 -55.41 -4.89 22.38
N VAL A 542 -55.25 -4.35 21.16
CA VAL A 542 -56.38 -4.15 20.22
C VAL A 542 -55.87 -4.20 18.77
N ALA A 543 -56.53 -5.04 17.97
CA ALA A 543 -56.34 -5.22 16.54
C ALA A 543 -56.91 -4.09 15.67
N ARG A 544 -56.31 -3.85 14.49
CA ARG A 544 -57.07 -3.80 13.22
C ARG A 544 -56.17 -3.97 12.00
N LEU A 545 -56.73 -4.75 11.06
CA LEU A 545 -56.19 -5.28 9.82
C LEU A 545 -55.94 -4.22 8.74
N GLU A 546 -54.98 -4.49 7.85
CA GLU A 546 -55.25 -4.51 6.41
C GLU A 546 -54.26 -5.44 5.67
N LYS A 547 -54.82 -6.26 4.77
CA LYS A 547 -54.17 -7.27 3.92
C LYS A 547 -53.58 -6.61 2.68
N ILE A 548 -52.51 -7.18 2.10
CA ILE A 548 -52.41 -7.54 0.66
C ILE A 548 -51.29 -8.58 0.46
N ASN A 549 -51.61 -9.57 -0.37
CA ASN A 549 -50.85 -10.74 -0.81
C ASN A 549 -49.56 -10.43 -1.60
N LEU A 550 -48.60 -11.37 -1.60
CA LEU A 550 -48.18 -12.13 -2.79
C LEU A 550 -47.26 -13.33 -2.41
N ALA A 551 -47.34 -14.37 -3.22
CA ALA A 551 -46.97 -15.78 -2.99
C ALA A 551 -45.49 -16.14 -3.31
N PRO A 552 -45.02 -17.38 -3.02
CA PRO A 552 -43.61 -17.76 -2.88
C PRO A 552 -43.04 -18.60 -4.05
N LEU A 553 -41.70 -18.63 -4.23
CA LEU A 553 -40.94 -19.61 -5.04
C LEU A 553 -39.51 -19.73 -4.46
N SER A 554 -39.22 -20.74 -3.63
CA SER A 554 -38.48 -22.01 -3.88
C SER A 554 -37.06 -21.87 -4.46
N TYR A 555 -36.05 -22.43 -3.77
CA TYR A 555 -35.26 -23.54 -4.30
C TYR A 555 -34.37 -24.22 -3.24
N ASP A 556 -34.42 -25.54 -3.28
CA ASP A 556 -33.81 -26.54 -2.41
C ASP A 556 -32.30 -26.71 -2.57
N LYS A 557 -31.66 -27.12 -1.47
CA LYS A 557 -30.36 -27.82 -1.43
C LYS A 557 -30.59 -29.34 -1.54
N PRO A 558 -29.68 -30.12 -2.16
CA PRO A 558 -29.64 -31.55 -1.93
C PRO A 558 -28.69 -31.95 -0.78
N HIS A 559 -29.20 -32.88 0.02
CA HIS A 559 -28.55 -33.79 0.98
C HIS A 559 -27.35 -34.56 0.36
N ARG A 560 -26.49 -35.33 1.05
CA ARG A 560 -26.47 -36.05 2.34
C ARG A 560 -25.06 -36.62 2.51
N GLN A 561 -24.55 -36.77 3.74
CA GLN A 561 -24.33 -38.10 4.36
C GLN A 561 -23.77 -37.96 5.78
N GLU A 562 -24.54 -38.51 6.72
CA GLU A 562 -24.20 -38.75 8.11
C GLU A 562 -23.58 -40.14 8.28
N SER A 563 -22.63 -40.24 9.21
CA SER A 563 -22.42 -41.34 10.17
C SER A 563 -21.42 -40.81 11.21
N GLY A 564 -21.47 -41.01 12.52
CA GLY A 564 -22.31 -41.74 13.46
C GLY A 564 -21.58 -41.72 14.83
N TYR A 565 -22.31 -41.94 15.92
CA TYR A 565 -21.87 -42.01 17.34
C TYR A 565 -21.49 -40.67 18.01
N GLY A 566 -21.89 -40.33 19.24
CA GLY A 566 -22.62 -41.02 20.30
C GLY A 566 -22.49 -40.15 21.56
N SER A 567 -23.60 -39.92 22.25
CA SER A 567 -23.76 -38.99 23.38
C SER A 567 -23.07 -39.45 24.67
N LYS A 568 -22.35 -38.54 25.34
CA LYS A 568 -22.19 -38.52 26.80
C LYS A 568 -22.14 -37.08 27.31
N LEU A 569 -23.23 -36.66 27.98
CA LEU A 569 -23.26 -35.53 28.89
C LEU A 569 -22.44 -35.88 30.14
N VAL A 570 -21.52 -35.00 30.54
CA VAL A 570 -21.05 -34.91 31.92
C VAL A 570 -21.12 -33.45 32.33
N THR A 571 -22.03 -33.18 33.26
CA THR A 571 -22.20 -31.93 33.98
C THR A 571 -21.11 -31.81 35.04
N VAL A 572 -20.39 -30.69 35.08
CA VAL A 572 -19.64 -30.28 36.29
C VAL A 572 -19.97 -28.82 36.61
N THR A 573 -20.56 -28.68 37.79
CA THR A 573 -21.05 -27.50 38.49
C THR A 573 -19.90 -26.61 38.96
N ALA A 574 -20.01 -25.29 38.79
CA ALA A 574 -19.14 -24.32 39.48
C ALA A 574 -19.73 -23.95 40.84
N LEU A 575 -18.97 -24.25 41.89
CA LEU A 575 -19.20 -23.91 43.29
C LEU A 575 -18.98 -22.41 43.54
N ARG A 576 -19.91 -21.77 44.26
CA ARG A 576 -19.63 -20.60 45.11
C ARG A 576 -20.05 -20.96 46.53
N SER A 577 -19.10 -20.88 47.47
CA SER A 577 -19.33 -21.03 48.92
C SER A 577 -19.50 -19.66 49.59
N LEU A 578 -20.52 -19.59 50.45
CA LEU A 578 -20.83 -18.57 51.47
C LEU A 578 -19.79 -18.63 52.63
N ASN A 579 -19.64 -17.70 53.58
CA ASN A 579 -20.58 -17.09 54.57
C ASN A 579 -19.72 -16.23 55.58
N PRO A 580 -20.20 -15.66 56.73
CA PRO A 580 -21.41 -14.87 57.07
C PRO A 580 -21.15 -13.67 58.04
N GLU A 581 -22.16 -12.84 58.34
CA GLU A 581 -22.64 -12.51 59.72
C GLU A 581 -23.88 -11.58 59.73
N ASN A 582 -24.97 -12.08 60.37
CA ASN A 582 -26.00 -11.49 61.27
C ASN A 582 -26.58 -10.07 61.02
N ASP A 583 -27.84 -9.70 61.30
CA ASP A 583 -29.08 -10.30 61.84
C ASP A 583 -30.17 -9.20 61.67
N LEU A 584 -31.35 -9.49 61.07
CA LEU A 584 -32.69 -9.58 61.69
C LEU A 584 -33.52 -8.29 61.94
N ILE A 585 -34.80 -8.36 61.46
CA ILE A 585 -36.06 -7.81 62.06
C ILE A 585 -36.34 -6.30 61.76
N ASP A 586 -37.52 -5.81 61.30
CA ASP A 586 -38.92 -6.14 61.62
C ASP A 586 -39.95 -5.68 60.56
N LEU A 587 -41.17 -6.23 60.65
CA LEU A 587 -42.40 -5.91 59.89
C LEU A 587 -43.00 -4.54 60.26
N TYR A 588 -43.80 -3.92 59.37
CA TYR A 588 -45.25 -3.62 59.58
C TYR A 588 -45.86 -2.92 58.35
N ALA A 589 -47.05 -3.38 57.96
CA ALA A 589 -47.91 -2.81 56.92
C ALA A 589 -48.82 -1.71 57.47
N SER A 590 -49.20 -0.70 56.67
CA SER A 590 -50.57 -0.15 56.63
C SER A 590 -50.80 0.98 55.61
N SER A 591 -51.89 0.81 54.85
CA SER A 591 -52.88 1.80 54.38
C SER A 591 -52.49 3.08 53.61
N THR A 592 -52.96 3.12 52.36
CA THR A 592 -53.37 4.26 51.52
C THR A 592 -54.40 5.19 52.22
N PRO A 593 -54.55 6.50 51.86
CA PRO A 593 -55.19 6.90 50.58
C PRO A 593 -54.72 8.19 49.89
N GLN A 594 -55.19 8.29 48.63
CA GLN A 594 -55.03 9.28 47.57
C GLN A 594 -55.21 10.77 47.96
N LYS A 595 -54.52 11.66 47.23
CA LYS A 595 -55.11 12.89 46.65
C LYS A 595 -54.26 13.42 45.48
N ALA A 596 -54.95 13.75 44.39
CA ALA A 596 -54.42 14.35 43.16
C ALA A 596 -54.12 15.85 43.33
N ILE A 597 -53.23 16.41 42.51
CA ILE A 597 -53.34 17.73 41.85
C ILE A 597 -52.27 17.86 40.73
N SER A 598 -52.68 18.60 39.71
CA SER A 598 -52.22 18.86 38.34
C SER A 598 -50.83 19.49 38.09
N THR A 599 -50.27 19.19 36.91
CA THR A 599 -49.19 19.94 36.23
C THR A 599 -49.69 20.50 34.88
N PRO A 600 -49.14 21.62 34.37
CA PRO A 600 -49.18 21.95 32.95
C PRO A 600 -47.79 21.88 32.28
N ASN A 601 -47.82 21.47 31.01
CA ASN A 601 -46.72 21.33 30.06
C ASN A 601 -46.19 22.67 29.53
N PHE A 602 -44.90 22.72 29.16
CA PHE A 602 -44.39 23.55 28.06
C PHE A 602 -43.24 22.86 27.30
N ALA A 603 -43.30 22.97 25.97
CA ALA A 603 -42.35 22.45 24.97
C ALA A 603 -41.17 23.41 24.72
N PRO A 604 -40.04 22.95 24.10
CA PRO A 604 -38.90 23.81 23.80
C PRO A 604 -38.90 24.37 22.36
N THR A 605 -38.34 25.58 22.24
CA THR A 605 -38.23 26.43 21.04
C THR A 605 -36.87 26.32 20.34
N ARG A 606 -36.87 26.57 19.02
CA ARG A 606 -35.70 26.79 18.13
C ARG A 606 -35.29 28.27 18.07
N SER A 607 -34.00 28.54 17.75
CA SER A 607 -33.46 29.76 17.07
C SER A 607 -31.91 29.73 17.15
N ALA A 608 -31.04 30.31 16.30
CA ALA A 608 -30.96 30.80 14.92
C ALA A 608 -29.51 31.35 14.73
N TYR A 609 -28.97 31.40 13.51
CA TYR A 609 -27.69 32.07 13.16
C TYR A 609 -27.95 33.35 12.32
N PRO A 610 -27.07 34.38 12.36
CA PRO A 610 -27.32 35.66 11.67
C PRO A 610 -26.67 35.79 10.28
N LYS A 611 -27.27 36.62 9.41
CA LYS A 611 -26.81 37.03 8.07
C LYS A 611 -26.27 38.48 8.04
N ARG A 612 -25.41 38.79 7.06
CA ARG A 612 -25.16 40.13 6.47
C ARG A 612 -24.91 40.02 4.93
N PRO A 613 -24.99 41.13 4.15
CA PRO A 613 -25.76 41.16 2.88
C PRO A 613 -24.98 41.42 1.58
N GLY A 614 -25.65 41.11 0.45
CA GLY A 614 -25.74 41.99 -0.74
C GLY A 614 -24.86 41.66 -1.97
N TYR A 615 -25.46 41.12 -3.03
CA TYR A 615 -25.54 41.73 -4.38
C TYR A 615 -26.44 40.86 -5.28
N GLU A 616 -27.47 41.49 -5.86
CA GLU A 616 -28.44 40.88 -6.80
C GLU A 616 -27.92 40.95 -8.24
N GLN A 617 -28.18 39.92 -9.05
CA GLN A 617 -28.77 40.07 -10.39
C GLN A 617 -29.41 38.76 -10.87
N ARG A 618 -30.51 38.91 -11.61
CA ARG A 618 -31.60 37.95 -11.86
C ARG A 618 -31.35 37.02 -13.05
N LEU A 619 -31.83 35.78 -12.96
CA LEU A 619 -32.23 34.93 -14.10
C LEU A 619 -33.62 34.30 -13.82
N PRO A 620 -34.50 34.14 -14.83
CA PRO A 620 -35.85 33.58 -14.65
C PRO A 620 -35.87 32.03 -14.74
N PRO A 621 -36.96 31.36 -14.29
CA PRO A 621 -36.92 29.96 -13.86
C PRO A 621 -37.23 28.97 -14.99
N ILE A 622 -36.61 27.78 -14.93
CA ILE A 622 -37.02 26.61 -15.71
C ILE A 622 -37.59 25.57 -14.73
N SER A 623 -38.85 25.21 -14.97
CA SER A 623 -39.60 24.17 -14.27
C SER A 623 -39.22 22.77 -14.76
N SER A 624 -39.21 21.85 -13.80
CA SER A 624 -39.03 20.41 -13.91
C SER A 624 -40.06 19.69 -14.79
N SER A 625 -39.63 18.72 -15.59
CA SER A 625 -40.30 17.42 -15.70
C SER A 625 -39.42 16.36 -16.39
N THR A 626 -39.28 15.24 -15.71
CA THR A 626 -38.84 13.92 -16.17
C THR A 626 -39.76 13.40 -17.28
N ILE A 627 -39.26 12.60 -18.24
CA ILE A 627 -39.92 11.38 -18.79
C ILE A 627 -39.02 10.61 -19.78
N HIS A 628 -39.22 9.29 -19.72
CA HIS A 628 -38.67 8.14 -20.44
C HIS A 628 -38.54 8.22 -21.97
N TYR A 629 -37.52 7.50 -22.48
CA TYR A 629 -37.40 7.08 -23.87
C TYR A 629 -38.19 5.78 -24.13
N GLY A 630 -39.07 5.80 -25.12
CA GLY A 630 -39.79 4.64 -25.62
C GLY A 630 -40.45 4.86 -26.98
N ALA A 631 -39.88 4.20 -27.99
CA ALA A 631 -40.51 3.60 -29.18
C ALA A 631 -41.01 4.46 -30.38
N THR A 632 -40.45 4.09 -31.54
CA THR A 632 -41.08 3.82 -32.86
C THR A 632 -41.90 4.89 -33.59
N TYR A 633 -41.54 5.15 -34.85
CA TYR A 633 -42.50 5.46 -35.92
C TYR A 633 -42.06 4.89 -37.28
N GLN A 634 -42.90 4.03 -37.85
CA GLN A 634 -43.04 3.77 -39.28
C GLN A 634 -44.06 4.77 -39.86
N GLY A 635 -43.89 5.19 -41.13
CA GLY A 635 -44.96 5.86 -41.88
C GLY A 635 -44.45 6.67 -43.08
N ALA A 636 -44.69 6.16 -44.29
CA ALA A 636 -44.24 6.64 -45.59
C ALA A 636 -45.10 7.79 -46.18
N ALA A 637 -44.56 8.55 -47.15
CA ALA A 637 -45.12 8.74 -48.50
C ALA A 637 -44.36 9.80 -49.34
N ASP A 638 -43.87 9.33 -50.49
CA ASP A 638 -43.77 9.93 -51.85
C ASP A 638 -43.40 11.41 -52.10
N PHE A 639 -42.31 11.59 -52.87
CA PHE A 639 -42.31 12.38 -54.11
C PHE A 639 -41.32 11.80 -55.14
N SER A 640 -41.75 11.72 -56.41
CA SER A 640 -41.11 10.95 -57.50
C SER A 640 -40.32 11.80 -58.51
N LYS A 641 -39.41 11.12 -59.24
CA LYS A 641 -38.84 11.39 -60.60
C LYS A 641 -37.72 12.45 -60.66
N THR A 642 -36.60 12.30 -61.39
CA THR A 642 -36.21 11.53 -62.60
C THR A 642 -34.65 11.58 -62.67
N LEU A 643 -33.87 10.56 -63.06
CA LEU A 643 -33.40 10.21 -64.43
C LEU A 643 -32.36 9.06 -64.37
N ALA A 644 -32.15 8.42 -65.53
CA ALA A 644 -31.83 7.01 -65.79
C ALA A 644 -30.33 6.55 -65.71
N PRO A 645 -30.06 5.23 -65.80
CA PRO A 645 -28.75 4.57 -65.59
C PRO A 645 -28.03 4.18 -66.90
N MET A 646 -26.74 3.82 -66.80
CA MET A 646 -25.99 3.14 -67.87
C MET A 646 -25.50 1.76 -67.43
N HIS A 647 -25.84 0.77 -68.28
CA HIS A 647 -25.43 -0.62 -68.27
C HIS A 647 -24.03 -0.84 -68.86
N ALA A 648 -23.39 -1.95 -68.48
CA ALA A 648 -22.59 -2.90 -69.30
C ALA A 648 -21.54 -3.63 -68.42
N THR A 649 -21.15 -4.90 -68.54
CA THR A 649 -21.68 -6.17 -69.06
C THR A 649 -20.70 -7.25 -68.57
N SER A 650 -21.20 -8.46 -68.35
CA SER A 650 -20.47 -9.70 -68.01
C SER A 650 -19.54 -10.19 -69.13
N TYR A 651 -18.46 -10.90 -68.77
CA TYR A 651 -17.95 -12.04 -69.53
C TYR A 651 -17.43 -13.14 -68.61
N SER A 652 -18.06 -14.31 -68.72
CA SER A 652 -17.63 -15.62 -68.26
C SER A 652 -16.87 -16.33 -69.40
N THR A 653 -15.92 -17.20 -69.05
CA THR A 653 -15.44 -18.24 -69.96
C THR A 653 -15.02 -19.45 -69.12
N GLU A 654 -15.84 -20.50 -69.19
CA GLU A 654 -15.47 -21.87 -68.83
C GLU A 654 -14.72 -22.51 -70.00
N VAL A 655 -13.65 -23.25 -69.70
CA VAL A 655 -13.20 -24.39 -70.52
C VAL A 655 -12.88 -25.53 -69.57
N ASP A 656 -13.64 -26.61 -69.72
CA ASP A 656 -13.50 -27.91 -69.05
C ASP A 656 -12.79 -28.89 -70.01
N VAL A 657 -11.71 -29.55 -69.56
CA VAL A 657 -11.36 -30.92 -70.00
C VAL A 657 -10.58 -31.66 -68.88
N ARG A 658 -11.31 -32.51 -68.15
CA ARG A 658 -11.01 -33.90 -67.73
C ARG A 658 -9.56 -34.31 -67.41
N GLY A 659 -9.40 -34.90 -66.20
CA GLY A 659 -8.61 -36.13 -66.02
C GLY A 659 -7.98 -36.33 -64.63
N GLY A 660 -8.42 -37.38 -63.91
CA GLY A 660 -7.53 -38.13 -63.01
C GLY A 660 -7.71 -37.96 -61.49
N GLU A 661 -8.62 -38.78 -60.94
CA GLU A 661 -8.53 -39.59 -59.71
C GLU A 661 -7.90 -39.09 -58.38
N ARG A 662 -8.54 -39.57 -57.31
CA ARG A 662 -8.42 -39.21 -55.88
C ARG A 662 -7.23 -39.88 -55.14
N PRO A 663 -6.94 -39.44 -53.89
CA PRO A 663 -5.64 -39.56 -53.20
C PRO A 663 -5.61 -40.68 -52.16
N LEU A 664 -4.42 -41.15 -51.75
CA LEU A 664 -4.25 -41.93 -50.51
C LEU A 664 -2.85 -41.76 -49.87
N ASN A 665 -2.92 -41.33 -48.60
CA ASN A 665 -2.21 -41.80 -47.39
C ASN A 665 -0.68 -41.72 -47.24
N TYR A 666 -0.31 -40.98 -46.19
CA TYR A 666 0.97 -41.02 -45.49
C TYR A 666 0.71 -41.52 -44.06
N GLN A 667 1.17 -42.74 -43.72
CA GLN A 667 1.47 -43.19 -42.35
C GLN A 667 2.45 -44.37 -42.42
N GLU A 668 3.57 -44.30 -41.70
CA GLU A 668 3.84 -45.07 -40.47
C GLU A 668 5.34 -45.09 -40.10
N ARG A 669 5.60 -45.17 -38.78
CA ARG A 669 6.89 -45.35 -38.10
C ARG A 669 7.48 -46.76 -38.37
N PRO A 670 8.70 -47.13 -37.89
CA PRO A 670 8.82 -47.65 -36.51
C PRO A 670 10.20 -47.49 -35.78
N GLN A 671 10.08 -47.54 -34.45
CA GLN A 671 10.89 -48.16 -33.38
C GLN A 671 12.44 -48.25 -33.35
N VAL A 672 12.99 -47.72 -32.24
CA VAL A 672 13.87 -48.32 -31.21
C VAL A 672 14.79 -49.50 -31.57
N THR A 673 16.10 -49.35 -31.37
CA THR A 673 16.96 -50.35 -30.69
C THR A 673 18.21 -49.71 -30.05
N SER A 674 18.63 -50.32 -28.93
CA SER A 674 19.75 -49.99 -28.03
C SER A 674 21.15 -50.27 -28.60
N LYS A 675 22.19 -49.56 -28.11
CA LYS A 675 23.44 -50.16 -27.57
C LYS A 675 24.42 -49.12 -27.00
N ALA A 676 25.25 -49.62 -26.09
CA ALA A 676 26.08 -48.94 -25.11
C ALA A 676 27.52 -48.59 -25.58
N ASP A 677 28.18 -47.78 -24.74
CA ASP A 677 29.62 -47.74 -24.44
C ASP A 677 30.66 -47.46 -25.54
N LYS A 678 31.37 -46.32 -25.43
CA LYS A 678 32.81 -46.26 -25.05
C LYS A 678 33.41 -44.85 -25.20
N ARG A 679 33.91 -44.35 -24.06
CA ARG A 679 35.21 -43.70 -23.78
C ARG A 679 36.04 -43.05 -24.91
N HIS A 680 36.61 -41.89 -24.49
CA HIS A 680 37.94 -41.32 -24.73
C HIS A 680 38.10 -40.20 -25.77
N SER A 681 38.30 -38.98 -25.23
CA SER A 681 39.50 -38.14 -25.41
C SER A 681 40.15 -38.12 -26.79
N LEU A 682 40.23 -36.93 -27.41
CA LEU A 682 41.49 -36.42 -27.95
C LEU A 682 41.48 -34.89 -28.08
N THR A 683 42.44 -34.32 -27.38
CA THR A 683 42.94 -32.95 -27.46
C THR A 683 43.79 -32.78 -28.72
N LYS A 684 43.71 -31.63 -29.40
CA LYS A 684 44.83 -30.72 -29.76
C LYS A 684 44.67 -30.01 -31.12
N PHE A 685 44.86 -28.69 -31.02
CA PHE A 685 45.63 -27.82 -31.91
C PHE A 685 45.14 -27.63 -33.36
N TRP A 686 44.77 -26.38 -33.68
CA TRP A 686 45.57 -25.59 -34.62
C TRP A 686 45.64 -24.13 -34.14
N LYS A 687 46.84 -23.57 -34.25
CA LYS A 687 47.28 -22.25 -33.77
C LYS A 687 47.38 -21.31 -34.98
N ARG A 688 47.21 -20.02 -34.68
CA ARG A 688 47.91 -18.84 -35.24
C ARG A 688 47.33 -18.08 -36.45
N ARG A 689 46.92 -16.86 -36.08
CA ARG A 689 47.40 -15.53 -36.54
C ARG A 689 47.13 -15.15 -38.00
N ARG A 690 46.42 -14.03 -38.18
CA ARG A 690 47.03 -12.68 -38.20
C ARG A 690 45.97 -11.59 -38.01
N SER A 691 46.32 -10.67 -37.12
CA SER A 691 45.83 -9.30 -37.01
C SER A 691 46.18 -8.49 -38.26
N LEU A 692 45.31 -7.55 -38.65
CA LEU A 692 45.74 -6.25 -39.14
C LEU A 692 44.65 -5.21 -38.90
N THR A 693 45.15 -4.05 -38.54
CA THR A 693 44.55 -2.92 -37.85
C THR A 693 44.21 -1.83 -38.87
N THR A 694 43.07 -1.16 -38.69
CA THR A 694 42.75 0.25 -38.98
C THR A 694 43.02 0.85 -40.36
N ILE A 695 42.01 1.51 -40.94
CA ILE A 695 42.10 2.88 -41.48
C ILE A 695 40.68 3.49 -41.64
N THR A 696 40.67 4.79 -41.40
CA THR A 696 39.66 5.83 -41.30
C THR A 696 38.77 6.10 -42.54
N GLY A 697 37.54 6.57 -42.28
CA GLY A 697 37.00 7.81 -42.85
C GLY A 697 36.31 7.78 -44.22
N ALA A 698 34.98 7.84 -44.19
CA ALA A 698 34.13 8.80 -44.92
C ALA A 698 32.69 8.65 -44.40
#